data_AF-A0A951GSU0-F1
#
_entry.id   AF-A0A951GSU0-F1
#
_cell.length_a   1.000
_cell.length_b   1.000
_cell.length_c   1.000
_cell.angle_alpha   90.00
_cell.angle_beta   90.00
_cell.angle_gamma   90.00
#
_symmetry.space_group_name_H-M   'P 1'
#
loop_
_entity.id
_entity.type
_entity.pdbx_description
1 polymer ?
#
loop_
_entity_poly.entity_id
_entity_poly.type
_entity_poly.pdbx_seq_one_letter_code
_entity_poly.pdbx_strand_id
1 'polypeptide(L)'
;MGRRKGARCSPRELLSPLPTALAAALCVLGFTAATAVAAPSPEAGAAVLGAAPGSQLIELALPLYADQQGLEQFALAVSTKGSPQYGEYEPIAELASRFGASTLTRGRVLAYLKRVGASDVKIDATGLFADATMSVGLAERLFGAPLARFRAAHNVRFLAPTAAARMPAGLRGLATAVIGLDTQPLSAASPPLIDAGWVHQGARSAQANQPSGYKPRTGTASGCPNAVASGGFTPNQYLTAYDYLPLRLAGYAGQGERVALIEIDGFRYTDILSFARCFKLPVPGINSFGVGVAKPLSPGGESTLDLEVLDAAAPGLKAIDVYESRNRAVDLIRALTAPLQGSGSKPQVISASLGVCEPGLLQAVGTHGIALAEGSLAMAAASGITFLSSTGDSGSSACQGAVGPLALTAVNYPASSWWVTGVGGTNLGLTPGNQIVTQPVWNDAPLQLGAGGGGLSVLRRPSYQKAVVHTDHRSVPDVSMLADVAPGYVIYCSAKGDCINSHHSSPWVTVGGTSASSPLLAGGLALVDQYLRFHGLQGLGLANPLLYAIGTSKLASEVLYDVTTGNNDLGPYLPDGNHQPLGCCSAAPGYDDASGWGSIDLAHFAQVAAAVEPKIAAVTLSLPSGQRPVARNQLAATVSCSRGCLMTAVAEVQIGNGKPFAVDANVYLLRNRGHKTIAIKFSTRQLNRLRAALSQNRSIAATIVGEVVDPAGNVERRTLGRRLTIRA
;
A
#
# COMPACT_ATOMS: atom_id res chain seq x y z
N MET A 1 29.78 -64.21 28.75
CA MET A 1 30.10 -64.85 27.45
C MET A 1 29.85 -63.82 26.34
N GLY A 2 30.39 -63.85 25.12
CA GLY A 2 31.40 -64.74 24.53
C GLY A 2 31.37 -64.66 22.98
N ARG A 3 32.38 -63.99 22.39
CA ARG A 3 33.24 -64.40 21.24
C ARG A 3 32.58 -65.13 20.03
N ARG A 4 32.89 -64.88 18.75
CA ARG A 4 33.92 -64.17 17.91
C ARG A 4 33.30 -64.06 16.48
N LYS A 5 33.81 -63.46 15.39
CA LYS A 5 35.01 -62.70 14.90
C LYS A 5 34.50 -61.90 13.66
N GLY A 6 35.23 -61.09 12.88
CA GLY A 6 36.57 -60.48 12.90
C GLY A 6 36.67 -59.58 11.63
N ALA A 7 37.18 -58.34 11.69
CA ALA A 7 38.61 -57.96 11.66
C ALA A 7 39.34 -58.48 10.40
N ARG A 8 39.93 -57.65 9.53
CA ARG A 8 41.12 -56.75 9.69
C ARG A 8 41.28 -55.84 8.43
N CYS A 9 42.12 -54.81 8.29
CA CYS A 9 42.95 -53.95 9.19
C CYS A 9 43.36 -52.65 8.45
N SER A 10 43.88 -51.67 9.20
CA SER A 10 44.56 -50.41 8.77
C SER A 10 46.08 -50.64 8.53
N PRO A 11 46.98 -49.63 8.28
CA PRO A 11 46.83 -48.22 7.83
C PRO A 11 47.92 -47.71 6.82
N ARG A 12 47.88 -46.39 6.51
CA ARG A 12 49.01 -45.41 6.36
C ARG A 12 49.90 -45.29 5.09
N GLU A 13 50.12 -44.00 4.80
CA GLU A 13 51.35 -43.31 4.32
C GLU A 13 51.71 -43.18 2.82
N LEU A 14 52.60 -42.20 2.59
CA LEU A 14 52.77 -41.40 1.37
C LEU A 14 53.44 -42.13 0.21
N LEU A 15 53.14 -41.71 -1.02
CA LEU A 15 54.13 -41.10 -1.95
C LEU A 15 53.42 -40.47 -3.17
N SER A 16 53.88 -39.29 -3.59
CA SER A 16 53.53 -38.68 -4.89
C SER A 16 54.64 -38.99 -5.90
N PRO A 17 54.31 -39.06 -7.20
CA PRO A 17 54.64 -37.92 -8.05
C PRO A 17 53.61 -37.58 -9.16
N LEU A 18 53.72 -36.36 -9.67
CA LEU A 18 53.24 -35.89 -10.98
C LEU A 18 54.44 -35.86 -11.97
N PRO A 19 54.27 -35.67 -13.30
CA PRO A 19 53.02 -35.56 -14.07
C PRO A 19 52.95 -36.49 -15.31
N THR A 20 51.79 -36.52 -15.97
CA THR A 20 51.74 -36.58 -17.45
C THR A 20 50.47 -35.89 -17.94
N ALA A 21 50.56 -35.11 -19.01
CA ALA A 21 49.44 -34.34 -19.53
C ALA A 21 48.77 -35.06 -20.71
N LEU A 22 47.44 -35.02 -20.76
CA LEU A 22 46.69 -35.24 -22.00
C LEU A 22 45.53 -34.24 -22.07
N ALA A 23 45.57 -33.34 -23.06
CA ALA A 23 44.58 -32.28 -23.21
C ALA A 23 43.35 -32.78 -23.99
N ALA A 24 42.29 -33.13 -23.28
CA ALA A 24 40.99 -33.42 -23.87
C ALA A 24 40.14 -32.13 -23.95
N ALA A 25 40.12 -31.49 -25.13
CA ALA A 25 39.35 -30.27 -25.35
C ALA A 25 37.84 -30.60 -25.50
N LEU A 26 37.10 -30.64 -24.39
CA LEU A 26 35.64 -30.63 -24.45
C LEU A 26 35.15 -29.26 -24.93
N CYS A 27 34.63 -29.22 -26.16
CA CYS A 27 33.93 -28.06 -26.68
C CYS A 27 32.59 -27.90 -25.95
N VAL A 28 32.57 -27.09 -24.88
CA VAL A 28 31.33 -26.74 -24.18
C VAL A 28 30.49 -25.86 -25.09
N LEU A 29 29.61 -26.48 -25.86
CA LEU A 29 28.54 -25.81 -26.59
C LEU A 29 27.64 -25.11 -25.58
N GLY A 30 27.86 -23.80 -25.42
CA GLY A 30 27.11 -22.93 -24.53
C GLY A 30 25.67 -22.77 -24.98
N PHE A 31 24.83 -23.76 -24.70
CA PHE A 31 23.38 -23.62 -24.75
C PHE A 31 22.95 -22.59 -23.71
N THR A 32 22.89 -21.33 -24.13
CA THR A 32 22.19 -20.29 -23.38
C THR A 32 20.72 -20.68 -23.34
N ALA A 33 20.30 -21.37 -22.28
CA ALA A 33 18.91 -21.69 -22.03
C ALA A 33 18.11 -20.38 -22.11
N ALA A 34 17.26 -20.25 -23.13
CA ALA A 34 16.42 -19.07 -23.25
C ALA A 34 15.47 -19.08 -22.05
N THR A 35 15.55 -18.06 -21.21
CA THR A 35 14.62 -17.89 -20.09
C THR A 35 13.21 -17.76 -20.67
N ALA A 36 12.45 -18.86 -20.58
CA ALA A 36 11.03 -18.86 -20.84
C ALA A 36 10.42 -17.97 -19.76
N VAL A 37 9.73 -16.91 -20.19
CA VAL A 37 8.90 -16.14 -19.27
C VAL A 37 7.63 -16.97 -19.15
N ALA A 38 7.30 -17.41 -17.93
CA ALA A 38 6.03 -18.05 -17.68
C ALA A 38 4.92 -17.04 -18.00
N ALA A 39 4.34 -17.16 -19.19
CA ALA A 39 3.09 -16.49 -19.52
C ALA A 39 1.97 -17.22 -18.77
N PRO A 40 0.95 -16.49 -18.27
CA PRO A 40 -0.27 -17.12 -17.81
C PRO A 40 -0.81 -18.04 -18.90
N SER A 41 -1.24 -19.24 -18.51
CA SER A 41 -2.13 -20.04 -19.36
C SER A 41 -3.56 -19.60 -19.08
N PRO A 42 -4.43 -19.49 -20.11
CA PRO A 42 -5.81 -19.08 -19.92
C PRO A 42 -6.56 -20.08 -19.01
N GLU A 43 -7.56 -19.59 -18.29
CA GLU A 43 -8.37 -20.38 -17.35
C GLU A 43 -8.96 -21.65 -17.98
N ALA A 44 -9.01 -22.73 -17.19
CA ALA A 44 -9.64 -23.98 -17.57
C ALA A 44 -11.15 -23.78 -17.79
N GLY A 45 -11.56 -23.72 -19.06
CA GLY A 45 -12.95 -23.49 -19.48
C GLY A 45 -13.15 -22.24 -20.36
N ALA A 46 -12.13 -21.37 -20.51
CA ALA A 46 -12.22 -20.20 -21.37
C ALA A 46 -12.33 -20.58 -22.86
N ALA A 47 -13.37 -20.08 -23.54
CA ALA A 47 -13.64 -20.38 -24.94
C ALA A 47 -12.82 -19.49 -25.90
N VAL A 48 -12.08 -20.10 -26.81
CA VAL A 48 -11.28 -19.39 -27.83
C VAL A 48 -12.21 -18.76 -28.90
N LEU A 49 -12.09 -17.45 -29.11
CA LEU A 49 -12.83 -16.67 -30.12
C LEU A 49 -12.02 -16.43 -31.42
N GLY A 50 -10.89 -17.12 -31.57
CA GLY A 50 -9.91 -16.95 -32.65
C GLY A 50 -8.85 -15.89 -32.35
N ALA A 51 -7.98 -15.63 -33.33
CA ALA A 51 -6.82 -14.74 -33.19
C ALA A 51 -7.18 -13.33 -32.69
N ALA A 52 -6.25 -12.70 -31.99
CA ALA A 52 -6.33 -11.30 -31.58
C ALA A 52 -6.07 -10.35 -32.78
N PRO A 53 -6.74 -9.18 -32.87
CA PRO A 53 -6.49 -8.24 -33.95
C PRO A 53 -5.08 -7.66 -33.83
N GLY A 54 -4.22 -7.89 -34.83
CA GLY A 54 -2.80 -7.49 -34.77
C GLY A 54 -2.53 -5.99 -34.59
N SER A 55 -3.54 -5.14 -34.81
CA SER A 55 -3.51 -3.68 -34.58
C SER A 55 -4.04 -3.24 -33.20
N GLN A 56 -4.69 -4.12 -32.44
CA GLN A 56 -5.16 -3.81 -31.09
C GLN A 56 -3.95 -3.52 -30.18
N LEU A 57 -4.04 -2.47 -29.36
CA LEU A 57 -2.99 -2.16 -28.39
C LEU A 57 -3.15 -2.99 -27.11
N ILE A 58 -2.01 -3.40 -26.55
CA ILE A 58 -1.88 -3.95 -25.21
C ILE A 58 -0.83 -3.15 -24.42
N GLU A 59 -0.99 -3.16 -23.11
CA GLU A 59 -0.17 -2.41 -22.15
C GLU A 59 0.62 -3.40 -21.31
N LEU A 60 1.92 -3.19 -21.20
CA LEU A 60 2.86 -4.13 -20.60
C LEU A 60 3.70 -3.48 -19.51
N ALA A 61 3.89 -4.21 -18.41
CA ALA A 61 4.93 -3.93 -17.42
C ALA A 61 6.04 -4.98 -17.55
N LEU A 62 7.28 -4.53 -17.62
CA LEU A 62 8.47 -5.39 -17.72
C LEU A 62 9.30 -5.22 -16.44
N PRO A 63 9.21 -6.15 -15.46
CA PRO A 63 10.05 -6.12 -14.27
C PRO A 63 11.54 -6.22 -14.67
N LEU A 64 12.38 -5.41 -14.02
CA LEU A 64 13.80 -5.25 -14.35
C LEU A 64 14.70 -5.99 -13.35
N TYR A 65 15.93 -6.32 -13.76
CA TYR A 65 16.96 -6.75 -12.81
C TYR A 65 17.37 -5.58 -11.91
N ALA A 66 17.06 -5.73 -10.61
CA ALA A 66 17.21 -4.74 -9.55
C ALA A 66 17.67 -5.43 -8.24
N ASP A 67 18.21 -4.67 -7.28
CA ASP A 67 18.61 -5.17 -5.96
C ASP A 67 17.42 -5.19 -5.00
N GLN A 68 16.51 -6.14 -5.24
CA GLN A 68 15.34 -6.35 -4.38
C GLN A 68 15.75 -6.83 -2.98
N GLN A 69 16.82 -7.64 -2.85
CA GLN A 69 17.25 -8.14 -1.54
C GLN A 69 17.80 -7.01 -0.65
N GLY A 70 18.61 -6.10 -1.20
CA GLY A 70 19.07 -4.92 -0.49
C GLY A 70 17.93 -3.98 -0.09
N LEU A 71 16.89 -3.87 -0.92
CA LEU A 71 15.68 -3.12 -0.61
C LEU A 71 14.87 -3.77 0.53
N GLU A 72 14.56 -5.08 0.46
CA GLU A 72 13.87 -5.82 1.54
C GLU A 72 14.62 -5.67 2.87
N GLN A 73 15.95 -5.79 2.84
CA GLN A 73 16.80 -5.60 4.03
C GLN A 73 16.76 -4.17 4.57
N PHE A 74 16.80 -3.16 3.70
CA PHE A 74 16.75 -1.76 4.12
C PHE A 74 15.37 -1.37 4.65
N ALA A 75 14.28 -1.85 4.04
CA ALA A 75 12.91 -1.64 4.52
C ALA A 75 12.72 -2.22 5.93
N LEU A 76 13.16 -3.45 6.19
CA LEU A 76 13.17 -4.01 7.56
C LEU A 76 14.08 -3.19 8.50
N ALA A 77 15.23 -2.70 8.03
CA ALA A 77 16.15 -1.92 8.85
C ALA A 77 15.59 -0.54 9.24
N VAL A 78 14.75 0.12 8.43
CA VAL A 78 14.12 1.39 8.81
C VAL A 78 12.83 1.22 9.61
N SER A 79 12.13 0.10 9.48
CA SER A 79 10.86 -0.17 10.19
C SER A 79 10.96 -1.11 11.40
N THR A 80 12.14 -1.66 11.74
CA THR A 80 12.28 -2.54 12.93
C THR A 80 12.88 -1.78 14.12
N LYS A 81 12.09 -1.60 15.19
CA LYS A 81 12.53 -1.03 16.47
C LYS A 81 13.79 -1.73 16.99
N GLY A 82 14.80 -0.94 17.37
CA GLY A 82 16.10 -1.44 17.82
C GLY A 82 17.15 -1.58 16.70
N SER A 83 16.76 -1.47 15.44
CA SER A 83 17.69 -1.21 14.35
C SER A 83 18.37 0.16 14.52
N PRO A 84 19.69 0.30 14.23
CA PRO A 84 20.35 1.61 14.16
C PRO A 84 19.72 2.58 13.15
N GLN A 85 19.03 2.05 12.14
CA GLN A 85 18.41 2.81 11.05
C GLN A 85 16.90 3.05 11.27
N TYR A 86 16.35 2.69 12.43
CA TYR A 86 14.92 2.86 12.72
C TYR A 86 14.50 4.34 12.50
N GLY A 87 13.45 4.56 11.71
CA GLY A 87 13.01 5.88 11.27
C GLY A 87 14.07 6.70 10.54
N GLU A 88 14.97 6.10 9.76
CA GLU A 88 15.85 6.79 8.80
C GLU A 88 15.41 6.50 7.36
N TYR A 89 14.14 6.77 7.08
CA TYR A 89 13.48 6.60 5.79
C TYR A 89 14.13 7.44 4.68
N GLU A 90 14.13 6.93 3.43
CA GLU A 90 14.72 7.64 2.29
C GLU A 90 13.70 7.93 1.17
N PRO A 91 13.87 9.01 0.38
CA PRO A 91 12.96 9.33 -0.71
C PRO A 91 12.98 8.24 -1.79
N ILE A 92 11.81 7.94 -2.37
CA ILE A 92 11.62 7.01 -3.50
C ILE A 92 12.69 7.20 -4.60
N ALA A 93 13.09 8.42 -4.93
CA ALA A 93 14.10 8.69 -5.96
C ALA A 93 15.54 8.25 -5.56
N GLU A 94 15.90 8.32 -4.27
CA GLU A 94 17.19 7.86 -3.76
C GLU A 94 17.19 6.33 -3.59
N LEU A 95 16.10 5.76 -3.07
CA LEU A 95 15.87 4.31 -3.02
C LEU A 95 15.92 3.69 -4.43
N ALA A 96 15.26 4.32 -5.40
CA ALA A 96 15.34 3.93 -6.80
C ALA A 96 16.76 4.07 -7.37
N SER A 97 17.56 5.04 -6.92
CA SER A 97 18.96 5.18 -7.35
C SER A 97 19.87 4.08 -6.78
N ARG A 98 19.57 3.59 -5.57
CA ARG A 98 20.32 2.53 -4.87
C ARG A 98 19.94 1.13 -5.32
N PHE A 99 18.65 0.82 -5.30
CA PHE A 99 18.12 -0.55 -5.36
C PHE A 99 17.38 -0.85 -6.66
N GLY A 100 16.72 0.14 -7.26
CA GLY A 100 16.09 0.00 -8.57
C GLY A 100 17.12 -0.34 -9.67
N ALA A 101 16.67 -0.87 -10.80
CA ALA A 101 17.54 -1.34 -11.88
C ALA A 101 18.53 -0.25 -12.35
N SER A 102 19.78 -0.61 -12.66
CA SER A 102 20.83 0.39 -12.95
C SER A 102 20.46 1.39 -14.05
N THR A 103 21.04 2.61 -14.03
CA THR A 103 20.86 3.61 -15.10
C THR A 103 21.19 3.07 -16.49
N LEU A 104 22.17 2.15 -16.59
CA LEU A 104 22.51 1.45 -17.82
C LEU A 104 21.41 0.45 -18.24
N THR A 105 20.83 -0.30 -17.30
CA THR A 105 19.70 -1.20 -17.53
C THR A 105 18.49 -0.40 -18.04
N ARG A 106 18.09 0.65 -17.31
CA ARG A 106 17.00 1.57 -17.68
C ARG A 106 17.19 2.14 -19.07
N GLY A 107 18.35 2.74 -19.34
CA GLY A 107 18.68 3.34 -20.64
C GLY A 107 18.61 2.32 -21.79
N ARG A 108 19.13 1.11 -21.59
CA ARG A 108 19.06 0.04 -22.60
C ARG A 108 17.63 -0.45 -22.86
N VAL A 109 16.81 -0.64 -21.84
CA VAL A 109 15.41 -1.06 -22.00
C VAL A 109 14.57 0.01 -22.67
N LEU A 110 14.68 1.28 -22.24
CA LEU A 110 14.02 2.41 -22.88
C LEU A 110 14.39 2.51 -24.38
N ALA A 111 15.68 2.42 -24.71
CA ALA A 111 16.16 2.49 -26.09
C ALA A 111 15.71 1.28 -26.92
N TYR A 112 15.74 0.08 -26.34
CA TYR A 112 15.31 -1.15 -27.02
C TYR A 112 13.82 -1.11 -27.37
N LEU A 113 12.95 -0.84 -26.39
CA LEU A 113 11.50 -0.84 -26.56
C LEU A 113 11.04 0.24 -27.56
N LYS A 114 11.60 1.46 -27.48
CA LYS A 114 11.33 2.52 -28.47
C LYS A 114 11.79 2.13 -29.87
N ARG A 115 12.96 1.50 -30.01
CA ARG A 115 13.51 1.05 -31.30
C ARG A 115 12.69 -0.06 -31.97
N VAL A 116 12.04 -0.94 -31.20
CA VAL A 116 11.14 -1.97 -31.77
C VAL A 116 9.72 -1.45 -32.08
N GLY A 117 9.42 -0.18 -31.76
CA GLY A 117 8.15 0.46 -32.10
C GLY A 117 7.09 0.48 -30.99
N ALA A 118 7.48 0.31 -29.72
CA ALA A 118 6.57 0.51 -28.59
C ALA A 118 6.36 2.01 -28.28
N SER A 119 5.14 2.39 -27.91
CA SER A 119 4.80 3.73 -27.40
C SER A 119 4.81 3.77 -25.86
N ASP A 120 4.69 4.99 -25.31
CA ASP A 120 4.52 5.26 -23.87
C ASP A 120 5.65 4.72 -22.97
N VAL A 121 6.79 4.38 -23.60
CA VAL A 121 7.91 3.70 -22.96
C VAL A 121 8.61 4.60 -21.94
N LYS A 122 8.42 4.27 -20.66
CA LYS A 122 8.96 4.95 -19.48
C LYS A 122 9.48 3.93 -18.46
N ILE A 123 10.31 4.39 -17.51
CA ILE A 123 10.61 3.66 -16.29
C ILE A 123 9.72 4.25 -15.19
N ASP A 124 9.24 3.41 -14.27
CA ASP A 124 8.47 3.87 -13.11
C ASP A 124 9.35 4.61 -12.08
N ALA A 125 8.74 5.34 -11.15
CA ALA A 125 9.47 6.11 -10.13
C ALA A 125 10.31 5.25 -9.15
N THR A 126 9.96 3.98 -8.91
CA THR A 126 10.78 3.04 -8.13
C THR A 126 11.98 2.53 -8.90
N GLY A 127 11.95 2.56 -10.23
CA GLY A 127 13.00 2.02 -11.08
C GLY A 127 13.01 0.49 -11.15
N LEU A 128 11.94 -0.18 -10.70
CA LEU A 128 11.81 -1.63 -10.66
C LEU A 128 11.20 -2.19 -11.94
N PHE A 129 10.41 -1.40 -12.69
CA PHE A 129 9.84 -1.85 -13.97
C PHE A 129 9.86 -0.79 -15.09
N ALA A 130 9.77 -1.27 -16.32
CA ALA A 130 9.50 -0.45 -17.50
C ALA A 130 8.05 -0.64 -17.95
N ASP A 131 7.33 0.46 -18.14
CA ASP A 131 6.04 0.49 -18.82
C ASP A 131 6.25 0.57 -20.34
N ALA A 132 5.40 -0.10 -21.12
CA ALA A 132 5.33 0.07 -22.57
C ALA A 132 3.94 -0.29 -23.13
N THR A 133 3.51 0.44 -24.16
CA THR A 133 2.33 0.10 -24.96
C THR A 133 2.78 -0.42 -26.32
N MET A 134 2.14 -1.47 -26.85
CA MET A 134 2.43 -1.98 -28.20
C MET A 134 1.22 -2.66 -28.83
N SER A 135 1.19 -2.73 -30.16
CA SER A 135 0.18 -3.53 -30.87
C SER A 135 0.40 -5.03 -30.65
N VAL A 136 -0.67 -5.82 -30.59
CA VAL A 136 -0.65 -7.30 -30.52
C VAL A 136 0.37 -7.89 -31.49
N GLY A 137 0.33 -7.52 -32.78
CA GLY A 137 1.23 -8.08 -33.79
C GLY A 137 2.71 -7.74 -33.56
N LEU A 138 3.02 -6.67 -32.81
CA LEU A 138 4.39 -6.39 -32.36
C LEU A 138 4.74 -7.28 -31.16
N ALA A 139 3.85 -7.43 -30.18
CA ALA A 139 4.06 -8.31 -29.04
C ALA A 139 4.28 -9.78 -29.45
N GLU A 140 3.46 -10.31 -30.37
CA GLU A 140 3.59 -11.67 -30.90
C GLU A 140 4.97 -11.91 -31.53
N ARG A 141 5.44 -10.98 -32.37
CA ARG A 141 6.78 -11.04 -32.98
C ARG A 141 7.92 -10.86 -31.97
N LEU A 142 7.69 -10.06 -30.92
CA LEU A 142 8.70 -9.70 -29.94
C LEU A 142 8.92 -10.79 -28.88
N PHE A 143 7.85 -11.44 -28.43
CA PHE A 143 7.88 -12.46 -27.37
C PHE A 143 7.71 -13.90 -27.89
N GLY A 144 7.41 -14.07 -29.18
CA GLY A 144 7.34 -15.39 -29.84
C GLY A 144 6.12 -16.23 -29.48
N ALA A 145 5.04 -15.61 -29.01
CA ALA A 145 3.80 -16.26 -28.58
C ALA A 145 2.60 -15.59 -29.28
N PRO A 146 1.75 -16.34 -30.02
CA PRO A 146 0.54 -15.78 -30.64
C PRO A 146 -0.54 -15.47 -29.60
N LEU A 147 -1.27 -14.36 -29.75
CA LEU A 147 -2.38 -14.02 -28.86
C LEU A 147 -3.73 -14.37 -29.50
N ALA A 148 -4.62 -14.95 -28.71
CA ALA A 148 -6.01 -15.17 -29.08
C ALA A 148 -6.96 -14.31 -28.24
N ARG A 149 -8.16 -14.05 -28.77
CA ARG A 149 -9.29 -13.55 -27.99
C ARG A 149 -9.94 -14.74 -27.28
N PHE A 150 -10.24 -14.58 -26.00
CA PHE A 150 -10.92 -15.58 -25.18
C PHE A 150 -12.25 -15.03 -24.66
N ARG A 151 -13.11 -15.95 -24.20
CA ARG A 151 -14.32 -15.66 -23.43
C ARG A 151 -14.38 -16.58 -22.21
N ALA A 152 -14.28 -16.01 -21.02
CA ALA A 152 -14.52 -16.69 -19.75
C ALA A 152 -16.02 -16.67 -19.38
N ALA A 153 -16.33 -16.99 -18.13
CA ALA A 153 -17.65 -16.84 -17.54
C ALA A 153 -18.22 -15.42 -17.69
N HIS A 154 -19.54 -15.25 -17.51
CA HIS A 154 -20.26 -13.97 -17.60
C HIS A 154 -20.04 -13.18 -18.91
N ASN A 155 -19.59 -13.85 -19.99
CA ASN A 155 -19.17 -13.26 -21.26
C ASN A 155 -17.96 -12.29 -21.18
N VAL A 156 -17.16 -12.35 -20.11
CA VAL A 156 -15.90 -11.59 -19.99
C VAL A 156 -14.98 -11.93 -21.15
N ARG A 157 -14.46 -10.91 -21.85
CA ARG A 157 -13.56 -11.07 -23.01
C ARG A 157 -12.18 -10.49 -22.73
N PHE A 158 -11.15 -11.23 -23.10
CA PHE A 158 -9.75 -10.85 -22.87
C PHE A 158 -8.86 -11.34 -24.01
N LEU A 159 -7.61 -10.88 -24.04
CA LEU A 159 -6.54 -11.48 -24.84
C LEU A 159 -5.64 -12.30 -23.93
N ALA A 160 -5.17 -13.46 -24.40
CA ALA A 160 -4.10 -14.21 -23.73
C ALA A 160 -3.17 -14.90 -24.73
N PRO A 161 -1.94 -15.24 -24.35
CA PRO A 161 -1.04 -16.06 -25.16
C PRO A 161 -1.57 -17.48 -25.33
N THR A 162 -1.41 -18.02 -26.54
CA THR A 162 -1.71 -19.43 -26.87
C THR A 162 -0.48 -20.34 -26.74
N ALA A 163 0.68 -19.78 -26.41
CA ALA A 163 1.95 -20.47 -26.19
C ALA A 163 2.82 -19.68 -25.20
N ALA A 164 3.81 -20.34 -24.60
CA ALA A 164 4.71 -19.72 -23.63
C ALA A 164 5.59 -18.61 -24.24
N ALA A 165 5.55 -17.41 -23.66
CA ALA A 165 6.34 -16.25 -24.05
C ALA A 165 7.85 -16.43 -23.76
N ARG A 166 8.70 -15.73 -24.50
CA ARG A 166 10.15 -15.78 -24.36
C ARG A 166 10.75 -14.39 -24.37
N MET A 167 11.71 -14.13 -23.49
CA MET A 167 12.38 -12.83 -23.47
C MET A 167 13.25 -12.66 -24.74
N PRO A 168 13.03 -11.60 -25.55
CA PRO A 168 13.84 -11.34 -26.75
C PRO A 168 15.29 -11.01 -26.37
N ALA A 169 16.23 -11.31 -27.28
CA ALA A 169 17.67 -11.24 -27.00
C ALA A 169 18.13 -9.87 -26.46
N GLY A 170 17.52 -8.76 -26.91
CA GLY A 170 17.87 -7.42 -26.45
C GLY A 170 17.27 -6.98 -25.11
N LEU A 171 16.48 -7.84 -24.44
CA LEU A 171 15.98 -7.65 -23.07
C LEU A 171 16.49 -8.70 -22.07
N ARG A 172 17.14 -9.78 -22.54
CA ARG A 172 17.76 -10.80 -21.66
C ARG A 172 18.84 -10.15 -20.79
N GLY A 173 18.82 -10.44 -19.49
CA GLY A 173 19.70 -9.80 -18.51
C GLY A 173 19.37 -8.32 -18.23
N LEU A 174 18.26 -7.79 -18.75
CA LEU A 174 17.75 -6.45 -18.44
C LEU A 174 16.37 -6.50 -17.78
N ALA A 175 15.47 -7.36 -18.28
CA ALA A 175 14.16 -7.66 -17.70
C ALA A 175 14.04 -9.15 -17.34
N THR A 176 13.25 -9.46 -16.30
CA THR A 176 13.01 -10.82 -15.80
C THR A 176 11.74 -11.43 -16.39
N ALA A 177 10.71 -10.63 -16.62
CA ALA A 177 9.41 -11.08 -17.14
C ALA A 177 8.72 -10.00 -18.01
N VAL A 178 7.52 -10.31 -18.48
CA VAL A 178 6.58 -9.38 -19.11
C VAL A 178 5.17 -9.69 -18.62
N ILE A 179 4.49 -8.68 -18.08
CA ILE A 179 3.14 -8.74 -17.49
C ILE A 179 2.20 -7.95 -18.42
N GLY A 180 0.96 -8.41 -18.60
CA GLY A 180 -0.04 -7.78 -19.47
C GLY A 180 -0.16 -8.35 -20.89
N LEU A 181 0.60 -9.40 -21.23
CA LEU A 181 0.33 -10.20 -22.44
C LEU A 181 -0.99 -10.98 -22.30
N ASP A 182 -1.30 -11.41 -21.08
CA ASP A 182 -2.65 -11.76 -20.68
C ASP A 182 -3.35 -10.49 -20.16
N THR A 183 -4.58 -10.27 -20.62
CA THR A 183 -5.46 -9.17 -20.22
C THR A 183 -6.73 -9.66 -19.51
N GLN A 184 -6.75 -10.91 -19.04
CA GLN A 184 -7.77 -11.47 -18.15
C GLN A 184 -8.01 -10.49 -16.99
N PRO A 185 -9.25 -10.05 -16.76
CA PRO A 185 -9.63 -9.36 -15.54
C PRO A 185 -9.45 -10.29 -14.35
N LEU A 186 -8.67 -9.86 -13.36
CA LEU A 186 -8.54 -10.50 -12.06
C LEU A 186 -9.89 -10.43 -11.35
N SER A 187 -10.27 -11.49 -10.65
CA SER A 187 -11.41 -11.47 -9.75
C SER A 187 -11.04 -10.62 -8.53
N ALA A 188 -11.39 -9.34 -8.57
CA ALA A 188 -11.31 -8.45 -7.42
C ALA A 188 -12.57 -8.63 -6.58
N ALA A 189 -12.43 -8.54 -5.25
CA ALA A 189 -13.59 -8.35 -4.37
C ALA A 189 -14.27 -7.00 -4.68
N SER A 190 -15.54 -6.88 -4.31
CA SER A 190 -16.30 -5.63 -4.30
C SER A 190 -17.17 -5.63 -3.04
N PRO A 191 -17.45 -4.46 -2.44
CA PRO A 191 -17.95 -4.40 -1.07
C PRO A 191 -19.39 -4.92 -1.01
N PRO A 192 -19.72 -5.84 -0.10
CA PRO A 192 -21.07 -6.37 0.00
C PRO A 192 -22.06 -5.33 0.54
N LEU A 193 -23.05 -5.00 -0.29
CA LEU A 193 -24.24 -4.22 0.09
C LEU A 193 -25.25 -5.13 0.83
N ILE A 194 -26.03 -4.59 1.78
CA ILE A 194 -27.14 -5.33 2.41
C ILE A 194 -28.46 -5.10 1.64
N ASP A 195 -29.21 -6.15 1.29
CA ASP A 195 -30.63 -6.03 0.90
C ASP A 195 -31.51 -5.76 2.14
N ALA A 196 -32.50 -4.86 2.05
CA ALA A 196 -33.50 -4.68 3.12
C ALA A 196 -34.24 -6.00 3.46
N GLY A 197 -34.45 -6.85 2.45
CA GLY A 197 -34.97 -8.22 2.60
C GLY A 197 -34.02 -9.14 3.39
N TRP A 198 -32.71 -8.88 3.36
CA TRP A 198 -31.73 -9.59 4.18
C TRP A 198 -31.80 -9.16 5.64
N VAL A 199 -31.92 -7.85 5.94
CA VAL A 199 -32.03 -7.35 7.34
C VAL A 199 -33.23 -8.00 8.05
N HIS A 200 -34.34 -8.18 7.34
CA HIS A 200 -35.50 -8.90 7.85
C HIS A 200 -35.27 -10.40 8.05
N GLN A 201 -34.36 -11.03 7.29
CA GLN A 201 -33.96 -12.43 7.49
C GLN A 201 -32.99 -12.59 8.66
N GLY A 202 -32.00 -11.70 8.80
CA GLY A 202 -31.09 -11.66 9.95
C GLY A 202 -31.84 -11.46 11.26
N ALA A 203 -32.77 -10.49 11.33
CA ALA A 203 -33.61 -10.25 12.49
C ALA A 203 -34.42 -11.50 12.90
N ARG A 204 -35.01 -12.22 11.94
CA ARG A 204 -35.74 -13.48 12.20
C ARG A 204 -34.81 -14.63 12.61
N SER A 205 -33.61 -14.68 12.04
CA SER A 205 -32.64 -15.75 12.29
C SER A 205 -32.01 -15.64 13.68
N ALA A 206 -31.72 -14.42 14.13
CA ALA A 206 -31.35 -14.12 15.51
C ALA A 206 -32.49 -14.43 16.50
N GLN A 207 -33.75 -14.14 16.15
CA GLN A 207 -34.91 -14.56 16.95
C GLN A 207 -35.12 -16.08 16.99
N ALA A 208 -34.62 -16.81 15.99
CA ALA A 208 -34.74 -18.26 15.86
C ALA A 208 -33.47 -19.04 16.29
N ASN A 209 -32.47 -18.38 16.89
CA ASN A 209 -31.18 -18.95 17.27
C ASN A 209 -30.47 -19.74 16.14
N GLN A 210 -30.59 -19.28 14.89
CA GLN A 210 -29.83 -19.87 13.78
C GLN A 210 -28.36 -19.41 13.83
N PRO A 211 -27.39 -20.29 13.50
CA PRO A 211 -25.97 -19.95 13.56
C PRO A 211 -25.60 -18.97 12.44
N SER A 212 -25.32 -17.71 12.80
CA SER A 212 -24.83 -16.65 11.89
C SER A 212 -24.09 -15.56 12.67
N GLY A 213 -23.17 -14.85 12.00
CA GLY A 213 -22.41 -13.74 12.58
C GLY A 213 -23.26 -12.53 12.95
N TYR A 214 -24.29 -12.21 12.14
CA TYR A 214 -25.22 -11.10 12.32
C TYR A 214 -25.47 -10.63 13.76
N LYS A 215 -25.36 -9.32 13.99
CA LYS A 215 -25.73 -8.66 15.24
C LYS A 215 -26.67 -7.48 14.96
N PRO A 216 -27.69 -7.25 15.80
CA PRO A 216 -28.50 -6.04 15.70
C PRO A 216 -27.66 -4.81 16.06
N ARG A 217 -27.90 -3.66 15.40
CA ARG A 217 -27.20 -2.41 15.76
C ARG A 217 -27.48 -2.04 17.21
N THR A 218 -26.40 -1.73 17.91
CA THR A 218 -26.39 -1.31 19.32
C THR A 218 -25.76 0.08 19.47
N GLY A 219 -25.77 0.64 20.67
CA GLY A 219 -25.28 1.99 20.95
C GLY A 219 -26.09 3.14 20.34
N THR A 220 -25.63 4.36 20.62
CA THR A 220 -26.31 5.62 20.28
C THR A 220 -25.79 6.19 18.96
N ALA A 221 -26.57 6.01 17.90
CA ALA A 221 -26.33 6.66 16.61
C ALA A 221 -26.58 8.18 16.67
N SER A 222 -25.91 8.95 15.81
CA SER A 222 -26.15 10.39 15.64
C SER A 222 -25.88 10.82 14.19
N GLY A 223 -26.62 11.82 13.72
CA GLY A 223 -26.55 12.33 12.35
C GLY A 223 -27.86 12.99 11.94
N CYS A 224 -28.07 13.17 10.65
CA CYS A 224 -29.36 13.54 10.08
C CYS A 224 -30.35 12.34 10.12
N PRO A 225 -31.68 12.58 10.20
CA PRO A 225 -32.65 11.51 10.44
C PRO A 225 -32.60 10.35 9.44
N ASN A 226 -32.41 10.63 8.15
CA ASN A 226 -32.41 9.60 7.11
C ASN A 226 -31.22 8.64 7.23
N ALA A 227 -30.06 9.13 7.67
CA ALA A 227 -28.89 8.30 7.93
C ALA A 227 -29.12 7.40 9.15
N VAL A 228 -29.63 7.97 10.25
CA VAL A 228 -29.96 7.19 11.47
C VAL A 228 -31.05 6.14 11.20
N ALA A 229 -31.98 6.42 10.27
CA ALA A 229 -33.04 5.50 9.86
C ALA A 229 -32.59 4.36 8.93
N SER A 230 -31.39 4.43 8.32
CA SER A 230 -30.84 3.35 7.47
C SER A 230 -30.47 2.08 8.26
N GLY A 231 -30.30 2.20 9.59
CA GLY A 231 -30.11 1.09 10.50
C GLY A 231 -28.66 0.72 10.82
N GLY A 232 -27.66 1.29 10.13
CA GLY A 232 -26.23 0.99 10.36
C GLY A 232 -25.50 1.90 11.36
N PHE A 233 -24.23 1.59 11.64
CA PHE A 233 -23.38 2.39 12.51
C PHE A 233 -23.04 3.74 11.87
N THR A 234 -23.35 4.83 12.57
CA THR A 234 -22.95 6.19 12.20
C THR A 234 -21.54 6.53 12.71
N PRO A 235 -20.83 7.52 12.14
CA PRO A 235 -19.46 7.88 12.51
C PRO A 235 -19.16 7.99 14.01
N ASN A 236 -20.05 8.63 14.78
CA ASN A 236 -19.88 8.76 16.23
C ASN A 236 -19.93 7.43 17.02
N GLN A 237 -20.34 6.33 16.38
CA GLN A 237 -20.33 5.00 16.98
C GLN A 237 -18.96 4.36 16.81
N TYR A 238 -18.51 4.10 15.58
CA TYR A 238 -17.23 3.43 15.34
C TYR A 238 -16.00 4.27 15.77
N LEU A 239 -16.05 5.61 15.64
CA LEU A 239 -14.97 6.48 16.13
C LEU A 239 -14.87 6.55 17.66
N THR A 240 -15.96 6.24 18.39
CA THR A 240 -15.93 6.10 19.85
C THR A 240 -15.49 4.70 20.26
N ALA A 241 -15.90 3.67 19.50
CA ALA A 241 -15.55 2.27 19.75
C ALA A 241 -14.04 2.01 19.67
N TYR A 242 -13.33 2.68 18.75
CA TYR A 242 -11.88 2.56 18.54
C TYR A 242 -11.06 3.74 19.11
N ASP A 243 -11.64 4.43 20.10
CA ASP A 243 -11.10 5.58 20.84
C ASP A 243 -10.35 6.65 20.01
N TYR A 244 -10.97 7.15 18.93
CA TYR A 244 -10.45 8.31 18.19
C TYR A 244 -10.62 9.61 18.99
N LEU A 245 -11.56 9.65 19.95
CA LEU A 245 -12.02 10.88 20.58
C LEU A 245 -10.94 11.66 21.34
N PRO A 246 -10.01 11.06 22.12
CA PRO A 246 -8.96 11.82 22.80
C PRO A 246 -8.03 12.56 21.84
N LEU A 247 -7.64 11.92 20.73
CA LEU A 247 -6.84 12.55 19.69
C LEU A 247 -7.61 13.69 19.01
N ARG A 248 -8.89 13.45 18.67
CA ARG A 248 -9.78 14.45 18.06
C ARG A 248 -10.01 15.66 18.97
N LEU A 249 -10.18 15.46 20.28
CA LEU A 249 -10.34 16.50 21.29
C LEU A 249 -9.04 17.27 21.57
N ALA A 250 -7.88 16.62 21.46
CA ALA A 250 -6.57 17.28 21.47
C ALA A 250 -6.25 18.05 20.17
N GLY A 251 -7.14 17.99 19.17
CA GLY A 251 -7.05 18.75 17.92
C GLY A 251 -6.43 17.99 16.74
N TYR A 252 -6.06 16.72 16.91
CA TYR A 252 -5.53 15.88 15.83
C TYR A 252 -6.67 15.37 14.94
N ALA A 253 -6.48 15.50 13.62
CA ALA A 253 -7.48 15.18 12.60
C ALA A 253 -6.85 14.81 11.24
N GLY A 254 -5.53 14.59 11.19
CA GLY A 254 -4.76 14.44 9.97
C GLY A 254 -4.15 15.74 9.42
N GLN A 255 -4.13 16.85 10.19
CA GLN A 255 -3.69 18.15 9.65
C GLN A 255 -2.20 18.18 9.28
N GLY A 256 -1.94 18.09 7.98
CA GLY A 256 -0.61 18.02 7.36
C GLY A 256 -0.40 16.75 6.56
N GLU A 257 -1.10 15.67 6.93
CA GLU A 257 -0.95 14.36 6.31
C GLU A 257 -1.85 14.24 5.06
N ARG A 258 -1.41 13.39 4.14
CA ARG A 258 -2.10 13.03 2.90
C ARG A 258 -2.28 11.52 2.89
N VAL A 259 -3.51 11.09 2.61
CA VAL A 259 -3.81 9.67 2.40
C VAL A 259 -4.03 9.45 0.91
N ALA A 260 -3.55 8.32 0.39
CA ALA A 260 -3.93 7.83 -0.92
C ALA A 260 -4.89 6.64 -0.78
N LEU A 261 -5.88 6.59 -1.66
CA LEU A 261 -6.80 5.47 -1.82
C LEU A 261 -6.51 4.80 -3.17
N ILE A 262 -6.52 3.47 -3.24
CA ILE A 262 -6.35 2.71 -4.47
C ILE A 262 -7.63 1.92 -4.73
N GLU A 263 -8.36 2.30 -5.78
CA GLU A 263 -9.77 1.93 -5.96
C GLU A 263 -10.04 1.17 -7.27
N ILE A 264 -11.17 0.47 -7.30
CA ILE A 264 -11.64 -0.35 -8.44
C ILE A 264 -12.84 0.24 -9.19
N ASP A 265 -13.45 1.30 -8.66
CA ASP A 265 -14.53 2.07 -9.28
C ASP A 265 -14.22 3.58 -9.23
N GLY A 266 -15.23 4.44 -9.30
CA GLY A 266 -15.08 5.88 -9.06
C GLY A 266 -16.10 6.40 -8.04
N PHE A 267 -16.11 7.70 -7.77
CA PHE A 267 -16.99 8.31 -6.77
C PHE A 267 -17.77 9.53 -7.30
N ARG A 268 -18.69 10.03 -6.49
CA ARG A 268 -19.41 11.30 -6.70
C ARG A 268 -19.06 12.27 -5.58
N TYR A 269 -18.38 13.38 -5.89
CA TYR A 269 -18.07 14.40 -4.89
C TYR A 269 -19.33 15.04 -4.25
N THR A 270 -20.48 15.00 -4.93
CA THR A 270 -21.78 15.41 -4.37
C THR A 270 -22.27 14.55 -3.21
N ASP A 271 -21.79 13.31 -3.16
CA ASP A 271 -22.32 12.26 -2.30
C ASP A 271 -21.55 12.31 -0.97
N ILE A 272 -20.22 12.37 -1.04
CA ILE A 272 -19.32 12.74 0.07
C ILE A 272 -19.77 14.06 0.74
N LEU A 273 -20.10 15.08 -0.05
CA LEU A 273 -20.63 16.35 0.47
C LEU A 273 -21.99 16.21 1.18
N SER A 274 -22.77 15.17 0.89
CA SER A 274 -24.07 14.91 1.49
C SER A 274 -23.94 14.12 2.79
N PHE A 275 -23.03 13.13 2.83
CA PHE A 275 -22.56 12.48 4.06
C PHE A 275 -21.96 13.48 5.05
N ALA A 276 -20.97 14.25 4.62
CA ALA A 276 -20.27 15.21 5.48
C ALA A 276 -21.22 16.26 6.07
N ARG A 277 -22.21 16.75 5.31
CA ARG A 277 -23.28 17.63 5.83
C ARG A 277 -24.16 16.95 6.88
N CYS A 278 -24.49 15.68 6.70
CA CYS A 278 -25.31 14.91 7.64
C CYS A 278 -24.63 14.72 9.01
N PHE A 279 -23.31 14.49 8.99
CA PHE A 279 -22.49 14.24 10.20
C PHE A 279 -21.68 15.46 10.67
N LYS A 280 -21.80 16.61 9.98
CA LYS A 280 -21.15 17.90 10.27
C LYS A 280 -19.62 17.87 10.16
N LEU A 281 -19.11 17.08 9.21
CA LEU A 281 -17.69 16.98 8.88
C LEU A 281 -17.30 18.09 7.86
N PRO A 282 -16.10 18.68 7.97
CA PRO A 282 -15.44 19.34 6.84
C PRO A 282 -14.81 18.28 5.92
N VAL A 283 -14.87 18.46 4.60
CA VAL A 283 -14.30 17.52 3.62
C VAL A 283 -12.89 17.97 3.18
N PRO A 284 -11.87 17.11 3.25
CA PRO A 284 -10.53 17.34 2.69
C PRO A 284 -10.52 17.63 1.18
N GLY A 285 -9.38 18.13 0.68
CA GLY A 285 -9.17 18.28 -0.76
C GLY A 285 -8.97 16.94 -1.46
N ILE A 286 -10.02 16.40 -2.11
CA ILE A 286 -9.97 15.14 -2.86
C ILE A 286 -9.45 15.38 -4.29
N ASN A 287 -8.45 14.60 -4.71
CA ASN A 287 -7.92 14.54 -6.07
C ASN A 287 -8.17 13.13 -6.65
N SER A 288 -8.37 13.00 -7.97
CA SER A 288 -8.52 11.71 -8.66
C SER A 288 -7.46 11.55 -9.75
N PHE A 289 -6.93 10.33 -9.88
CA PHE A 289 -5.88 9.94 -10.82
C PHE A 289 -6.23 8.59 -11.46
N GLY A 290 -6.20 8.52 -12.79
CA GLY A 290 -6.46 7.28 -13.52
C GLY A 290 -5.24 6.37 -13.64
N VAL A 291 -5.37 5.11 -13.23
CA VAL A 291 -4.36 4.05 -13.40
C VAL A 291 -4.77 3.14 -14.56
N GLY A 292 -4.08 3.27 -15.70
CA GLY A 292 -4.42 2.58 -16.94
C GLY A 292 -5.71 3.09 -17.63
N VAL A 293 -6.46 3.99 -16.99
CA VAL A 293 -7.70 4.59 -17.49
C VAL A 293 -7.48 6.02 -18.02
N ALA A 294 -8.08 6.32 -19.18
CA ALA A 294 -8.00 7.65 -19.82
C ALA A 294 -9.17 8.59 -19.45
N LYS A 295 -10.07 8.12 -18.58
CA LYS A 295 -11.22 8.82 -17.99
C LYS A 295 -11.45 8.21 -16.60
N PRO A 296 -12.08 8.94 -15.66
CA PRO A 296 -12.59 8.35 -14.43
C PRO A 296 -13.50 7.15 -14.70
N LEU A 297 -13.55 6.23 -13.76
CA LEU A 297 -14.43 5.07 -13.75
C LEU A 297 -15.89 5.49 -13.50
N SER A 298 -16.82 4.54 -13.66
CA SER A 298 -18.22 4.77 -13.30
C SER A 298 -18.33 4.88 -11.77
N PRO A 299 -19.05 5.89 -11.23
CA PRO A 299 -19.22 5.97 -9.79
C PRO A 299 -19.95 4.76 -9.20
N GLY A 300 -19.40 4.20 -8.13
CA GLY A 300 -19.92 3.03 -7.42
C GLY A 300 -19.78 3.18 -5.89
N GLY A 301 -20.02 2.06 -5.20
CA GLY A 301 -20.04 1.96 -3.75
C GLY A 301 -18.67 1.95 -3.07
N GLU A 302 -17.61 1.44 -3.70
CA GLU A 302 -16.32 1.19 -3.03
C GLU A 302 -15.57 2.51 -2.76
N SER A 303 -15.25 3.27 -3.82
CA SER A 303 -14.62 4.60 -3.65
C SER A 303 -15.47 5.56 -2.80
N THR A 304 -16.80 5.35 -2.75
CA THR A 304 -17.69 6.18 -1.93
C THR A 304 -17.64 5.76 -0.45
N LEU A 305 -17.59 4.46 -0.17
CA LEU A 305 -17.37 3.90 1.17
C LEU A 305 -16.00 4.33 1.74
N ASP A 306 -14.92 4.10 1.00
CA ASP A 306 -13.56 4.41 1.45
C ASP A 306 -13.39 5.92 1.72
N LEU A 307 -13.90 6.77 0.83
CA LEU A 307 -13.87 8.22 1.03
C LEU A 307 -14.69 8.70 2.23
N GLU A 308 -15.91 8.20 2.45
CA GLU A 308 -16.77 8.65 3.56
C GLU A 308 -16.28 8.15 4.93
N VAL A 309 -15.74 6.93 4.99
CA VAL A 309 -15.13 6.39 6.22
C VAL A 309 -13.79 7.07 6.53
N LEU A 310 -12.97 7.35 5.52
CA LEU A 310 -11.73 8.12 5.69
C LEU A 310 -12.01 9.59 6.09
N ASP A 311 -13.01 10.24 5.50
CA ASP A 311 -13.47 11.58 5.88
C ASP A 311 -13.96 11.61 7.33
N ALA A 312 -14.73 10.60 7.76
CA ALA A 312 -15.14 10.48 9.16
C ALA A 312 -13.96 10.32 10.12
N ALA A 313 -12.98 9.48 9.77
CA ALA A 313 -11.80 9.20 10.59
C ALA A 313 -10.83 10.38 10.68
N ALA A 314 -10.53 11.03 9.54
CA ALA A 314 -9.51 12.09 9.43
C ALA A 314 -9.98 13.30 8.57
N PRO A 315 -11.03 14.04 9.00
CA PRO A 315 -11.59 15.16 8.23
C PRO A 315 -10.68 16.41 8.19
N GLY A 316 -9.50 16.35 8.83
CA GLY A 316 -8.48 17.40 8.80
C GLY A 316 -7.36 17.15 7.80
N LEU A 317 -7.41 16.08 7.00
CA LEU A 317 -6.37 15.74 6.03
C LEU A 317 -6.04 16.90 5.08
N LYS A 318 -4.75 17.02 4.74
CA LYS A 318 -4.23 17.98 3.76
C LYS A 318 -4.76 17.71 2.35
N ALA A 319 -4.98 16.43 2.03
CA ALA A 319 -5.67 15.94 0.83
C ALA A 319 -5.95 14.44 0.94
N ILE A 320 -6.88 13.97 0.12
CA ILE A 320 -7.03 12.56 -0.24
C ILE A 320 -6.73 12.41 -1.73
N ASP A 321 -5.92 11.44 -2.12
CA ASP A 321 -5.60 11.15 -3.53
C ASP A 321 -6.15 9.79 -3.94
N VAL A 322 -7.18 9.77 -4.77
CA VAL A 322 -7.85 8.56 -5.27
C VAL A 322 -7.17 8.07 -6.55
N TYR A 323 -6.77 6.80 -6.59
CA TYR A 323 -6.11 6.15 -7.73
C TYR A 323 -7.03 5.08 -8.33
N GLU A 324 -7.89 5.51 -9.26
CA GLU A 324 -8.91 4.69 -9.92
C GLU A 324 -8.27 3.72 -10.92
N SER A 325 -8.37 2.41 -10.68
CA SER A 325 -7.65 1.37 -11.42
C SER A 325 -8.58 0.30 -12.01
N ARG A 326 -8.13 -0.38 -13.08
CA ARG A 326 -8.80 -1.59 -13.56
C ARG A 326 -8.24 -2.83 -12.87
N ASN A 327 -9.07 -3.85 -12.77
CA ASN A 327 -8.69 -5.19 -12.31
C ASN A 327 -7.85 -6.00 -13.34
N ARG A 328 -6.89 -5.41 -14.06
CA ARG A 328 -5.93 -6.19 -14.89
C ARG A 328 -4.60 -6.35 -14.16
N ALA A 329 -3.91 -7.46 -14.40
CA ALA A 329 -2.56 -7.75 -13.89
C ALA A 329 -1.55 -6.59 -14.04
N VAL A 330 -1.53 -5.93 -15.20
CA VAL A 330 -0.65 -4.77 -15.45
C VAL A 330 -1.06 -3.52 -14.69
N ASP A 331 -2.36 -3.30 -14.48
CA ASP A 331 -2.86 -2.10 -13.79
C ASP A 331 -2.75 -2.23 -12.28
N LEU A 332 -2.89 -3.45 -11.72
CA LEU A 332 -2.58 -3.73 -10.31
C LEU A 332 -1.14 -3.33 -9.97
N ILE A 333 -0.15 -3.80 -10.73
CA ILE A 333 1.27 -3.44 -10.56
C ILE A 333 1.51 -1.92 -10.64
N ARG A 334 0.81 -1.24 -11.54
CA ARG A 334 0.86 0.23 -11.65
C ARG A 334 0.19 0.91 -10.47
N ALA A 335 -0.91 0.38 -9.95
CA ALA A 335 -1.68 0.95 -8.86
C ALA A 335 -0.88 0.98 -7.56
N LEU A 336 -0.24 -0.14 -7.20
CA LEU A 336 0.66 -0.24 -6.03
C LEU A 336 1.82 0.77 -6.06
N THR A 337 2.21 1.26 -7.25
CA THR A 337 3.26 2.26 -7.42
C THR A 337 2.76 3.66 -7.81
N ALA A 338 1.46 3.85 -8.07
CA ALA A 338 0.92 5.13 -8.56
C ALA A 338 1.05 6.27 -7.52
N PRO A 339 0.72 6.07 -6.22
CA PRO A 339 0.98 7.08 -5.19
C PRO A 339 2.47 7.43 -5.02
N LEU A 340 3.37 6.51 -5.41
CA LEU A 340 4.82 6.69 -5.31
C LEU A 340 5.40 7.56 -6.43
N GLN A 341 4.66 7.82 -7.53
CA GLN A 341 5.17 8.57 -8.69
C GLN A 341 5.29 10.09 -8.43
N GLY A 342 4.45 10.67 -7.58
CA GLY A 342 4.36 12.13 -7.37
C GLY A 342 5.60 12.73 -6.69
N SER A 343 6.01 13.93 -7.12
CA SER A 343 7.10 14.71 -6.51
C SER A 343 6.54 15.85 -5.64
N GLY A 344 6.77 15.82 -4.32
CA GLY A 344 6.26 16.83 -3.38
C GLY A 344 4.80 16.65 -2.95
N SER A 345 4.17 15.54 -3.34
CA SER A 345 2.77 15.22 -3.07
C SER A 345 2.56 13.77 -2.63
N LYS A 346 3.59 13.11 -2.07
CA LYS A 346 3.46 11.72 -1.62
C LYS A 346 2.54 11.62 -0.40
N PRO A 347 1.73 10.56 -0.28
CA PRO A 347 0.99 10.28 0.94
C PRO A 347 1.93 9.86 2.08
N GLN A 348 1.41 9.91 3.30
CA GLN A 348 1.99 9.30 4.49
C GLN A 348 1.36 7.92 4.72
N VAL A 349 0.07 7.77 4.34
CA VAL A 349 -0.69 6.52 4.45
C VAL A 349 -1.35 6.17 3.11
N ILE A 350 -1.36 4.89 2.75
CA ILE A 350 -2.08 4.34 1.59
C ILE A 350 -3.10 3.31 2.11
N SER A 351 -4.37 3.43 1.71
CA SER A 351 -5.36 2.34 1.79
C SER A 351 -5.54 1.74 0.40
N ALA A 352 -5.74 0.43 0.33
CA ALA A 352 -6.10 -0.28 -0.90
C ALA A 352 -7.26 -1.24 -0.62
N SER A 353 -8.48 -0.78 -0.92
CA SER A 353 -9.72 -1.56 -0.90
C SER A 353 -9.85 -2.36 -2.18
N LEU A 354 -8.86 -3.22 -2.40
CA LEU A 354 -8.82 -4.19 -3.49
C LEU A 354 -8.05 -5.42 -3.02
N GLY A 355 -8.55 -6.60 -3.39
CA GLY A 355 -7.92 -7.88 -3.10
C GLY A 355 -8.03 -8.81 -4.29
N VAL A 356 -6.95 -9.54 -4.59
CA VAL A 356 -6.93 -10.64 -5.55
C VAL A 356 -6.34 -11.86 -4.88
N CYS A 357 -6.99 -13.02 -5.03
CA CYS A 357 -6.51 -14.26 -4.44
C CYS A 357 -5.09 -14.64 -4.90
N GLU A 358 -4.25 -15.07 -3.96
CA GLU A 358 -2.84 -15.36 -4.28
C GLU A 358 -2.62 -16.37 -5.41
N PRO A 359 -3.38 -17.48 -5.54
CA PRO A 359 -3.22 -18.41 -6.66
C PRO A 359 -3.55 -17.77 -8.01
N GLY A 360 -4.62 -16.97 -8.08
CA GLY A 360 -5.02 -16.26 -9.30
C GLY A 360 -4.03 -15.16 -9.69
N LEU A 361 -3.50 -14.42 -8.70
CA LEU A 361 -2.43 -13.46 -8.93
C LEU A 361 -1.13 -14.16 -9.40
N LEU A 362 -0.73 -15.25 -8.75
CA LEU A 362 0.45 -16.03 -9.14
C LEU A 362 0.33 -16.58 -10.56
N GLN A 363 -0.86 -17.03 -10.97
CA GLN A 363 -1.13 -17.40 -12.37
C GLN A 363 -0.97 -16.20 -13.31
N ALA A 364 -1.50 -15.03 -12.96
CA ALA A 364 -1.58 -13.86 -13.83
C ALA A 364 -0.27 -13.03 -13.96
N VAL A 365 0.60 -13.04 -12.95
CA VAL A 365 1.87 -12.27 -12.96
C VAL A 365 3.14 -13.12 -12.79
N GLY A 366 3.01 -14.38 -12.36
CA GLY A 366 4.14 -15.27 -12.08
C GLY A 366 5.00 -14.83 -10.89
N THR A 367 5.96 -15.67 -10.50
CA THR A 367 6.86 -15.39 -9.36
C THR A 367 7.67 -14.10 -9.51
N HIS A 368 8.06 -13.73 -10.74
CA HIS A 368 8.73 -12.46 -11.02
C HIS A 368 7.79 -11.23 -10.91
N GLY A 369 6.49 -11.40 -11.12
CA GLY A 369 5.50 -10.35 -10.90
C GLY A 369 5.15 -10.17 -9.42
N ILE A 370 5.03 -11.27 -8.67
CA ILE A 370 4.95 -11.23 -7.19
C ILE A 370 6.18 -10.53 -6.62
N ALA A 371 7.39 -10.89 -7.08
CA ALA A 371 8.62 -10.23 -6.65
C ALA A 371 8.67 -8.73 -7.03
N LEU A 372 8.08 -8.33 -8.17
CA LEU A 372 7.94 -6.91 -8.50
C LEU A 372 7.00 -6.21 -7.50
N ALA A 373 5.84 -6.80 -7.21
CA ALA A 373 4.86 -6.22 -6.30
C ALA A 373 5.41 -6.11 -4.86
N GLU A 374 6.07 -7.14 -4.33
CA GLU A 374 6.76 -7.07 -3.04
C GLU A 374 7.85 -6.00 -3.03
N GLY A 375 8.65 -5.89 -4.10
CA GLY A 375 9.63 -4.81 -4.24
C GLY A 375 8.98 -3.42 -4.26
N SER A 376 7.83 -3.27 -4.94
CA SER A 376 7.07 -2.02 -5.01
C SER A 376 6.49 -1.60 -3.65
N LEU A 377 6.03 -2.55 -2.84
CA LEU A 377 5.53 -2.28 -1.48
C LEU A 377 6.68 -2.07 -0.49
N ALA A 378 7.80 -2.78 -0.64
CA ALA A 378 9.04 -2.53 0.11
C ALA A 378 9.59 -1.11 -0.14
N MET A 379 9.41 -0.53 -1.34
CA MET A 379 9.73 0.87 -1.62
C MET A 379 8.88 1.85 -0.79
N ALA A 380 7.59 1.55 -0.58
CA ALA A 380 6.72 2.37 0.26
C ALA A 380 7.21 2.36 1.72
N ALA A 381 7.39 1.16 2.29
CA ALA A 381 7.91 0.97 3.65
C ALA A 381 9.29 1.61 3.86
N ALA A 382 10.23 1.41 2.93
CA ALA A 382 11.56 2.03 2.96
C ALA A 382 11.54 3.57 2.89
N SER A 383 10.44 4.15 2.38
CA SER A 383 10.21 5.59 2.30
C SER A 383 9.32 6.15 3.42
N GLY A 384 9.01 5.36 4.45
CA GLY A 384 8.22 5.80 5.60
C GLY A 384 6.73 5.97 5.31
N ILE A 385 6.22 5.30 4.28
CA ILE A 385 4.79 5.30 3.94
C ILE A 385 4.14 4.07 4.55
N THR A 386 3.08 4.30 5.34
CA THR A 386 2.21 3.28 5.90
C THR A 386 1.31 2.73 4.79
N PHE A 387 1.32 1.43 4.51
CA PHE A 387 0.45 0.81 3.50
C PHE A 387 -0.51 -0.16 4.19
N LEU A 388 -1.81 0.01 3.97
CA LEU A 388 -2.89 -0.86 4.45
C LEU A 388 -3.67 -1.42 3.27
N SER A 389 -4.28 -2.58 3.45
CA SER A 389 -5.18 -3.17 2.45
C SER A 389 -6.20 -4.08 3.12
N SER A 390 -7.41 -4.12 2.55
CA SER A 390 -8.47 -5.03 2.96
C SER A 390 -8.06 -6.48 2.69
N THR A 391 -8.26 -7.36 3.68
CA THR A 391 -7.98 -8.81 3.53
C THR A 391 -9.01 -9.53 2.64
N GLY A 392 -10.10 -8.85 2.28
CA GLY A 392 -11.18 -9.33 1.44
C GLY A 392 -12.30 -9.99 2.24
N ASP A 393 -13.38 -10.30 1.53
CA ASP A 393 -14.71 -10.48 2.15
C ASP A 393 -15.26 -11.90 1.98
N SER A 394 -14.41 -12.82 1.53
CA SER A 394 -14.71 -14.23 1.27
C SER A 394 -14.10 -15.15 2.35
N GLY A 395 -13.88 -14.64 3.56
CA GLY A 395 -13.31 -15.38 4.69
C GLY A 395 -11.95 -16.01 4.37
N SER A 396 -11.76 -17.25 4.81
CA SER A 396 -10.58 -18.06 4.47
C SER A 396 -10.55 -18.58 3.02
N SER A 397 -11.54 -18.23 2.20
CA SER A 397 -11.73 -18.68 0.82
C SER A 397 -11.62 -17.56 -0.22
N ALA A 398 -10.52 -16.79 -0.21
CA ALA A 398 -10.31 -15.69 -1.17
C ALA A 398 -10.43 -16.09 -2.66
N CYS A 399 -10.28 -17.38 -3.00
CA CYS A 399 -10.48 -17.89 -4.37
C CYS A 399 -11.96 -17.98 -4.81
N GLN A 400 -12.92 -17.59 -3.97
CA GLN A 400 -14.35 -17.55 -4.31
C GLN A 400 -14.64 -16.45 -5.35
N GLY A 401 -14.55 -16.77 -6.65
CA GLY A 401 -14.61 -15.74 -7.70
C GLY A 401 -14.99 -16.23 -9.10
N ALA A 402 -14.65 -15.43 -10.12
CA ALA A 402 -15.11 -15.60 -11.50
C ALA A 402 -14.65 -16.88 -12.22
N VAL A 403 -13.66 -17.59 -11.66
CA VAL A 403 -13.17 -18.90 -12.12
C VAL A 403 -14.11 -20.06 -11.70
N GLY A 404 -15.18 -19.74 -10.99
CA GLY A 404 -15.87 -20.64 -10.07
C GLY A 404 -15.25 -20.54 -8.67
N PRO A 405 -15.95 -21.02 -7.63
CA PRO A 405 -15.31 -21.22 -6.34
C PRO A 405 -14.21 -22.28 -6.48
N LEU A 406 -13.15 -22.09 -5.70
CA LEU A 406 -12.27 -23.16 -5.29
C LEU A 406 -12.37 -23.22 -3.77
N ALA A 407 -13.01 -24.27 -3.25
CA ALA A 407 -13.08 -24.63 -1.83
C ALA A 407 -11.70 -25.08 -1.32
N LEU A 408 -10.78 -24.12 -1.24
CA LEU A 408 -9.44 -24.23 -0.68
C LEU A 408 -9.16 -22.98 0.15
N THR A 409 -8.30 -23.13 1.16
CA THR A 409 -7.83 -22.00 1.97
C THR A 409 -6.94 -21.09 1.12
N ALA A 410 -7.32 -19.82 0.99
CA ALA A 410 -6.56 -18.80 0.27
C ALA A 410 -6.87 -17.41 0.82
N VAL A 411 -5.89 -16.51 0.68
CA VAL A 411 -5.96 -15.12 1.13
C VAL A 411 -5.77 -14.14 -0.02
N ASN A 412 -6.04 -12.85 0.21
CA ASN A 412 -5.90 -11.80 -0.80
C ASN A 412 -4.55 -11.09 -0.74
N TYR A 413 -4.08 -10.68 -1.91
CA TYR A 413 -2.97 -9.75 -2.12
C TYR A 413 -3.54 -8.40 -2.59
N PRO A 414 -3.04 -7.24 -2.11
CA PRO A 414 -1.76 -7.02 -1.43
C PRO A 414 -1.76 -7.14 0.10
N ALA A 415 -2.91 -7.38 0.76
CA ALA A 415 -2.96 -7.51 2.23
C ALA A 415 -2.04 -8.62 2.79
N SER A 416 -1.78 -9.68 2.03
CA SER A 416 -0.81 -10.74 2.35
C SER A 416 0.67 -10.36 2.18
N SER A 417 0.99 -9.19 1.63
CA SER A 417 2.38 -8.71 1.50
C SER A 417 3.10 -8.59 2.85
N TRP A 418 4.44 -8.65 2.83
CA TRP A 418 5.28 -8.33 3.99
C TRP A 418 5.24 -6.86 4.40
N TRP A 419 4.89 -5.97 3.47
CA TRP A 419 5.06 -4.52 3.58
C TRP A 419 3.71 -3.78 3.67
N VAL A 420 2.65 -4.52 4.00
CA VAL A 420 1.27 -4.03 4.11
C VAL A 420 0.68 -4.51 5.43
N THR A 421 0.02 -3.63 6.16
CA THR A 421 -0.87 -3.99 7.26
C THR A 421 -2.16 -4.54 6.67
N GLY A 422 -2.32 -5.86 6.69
CA GLY A 422 -3.54 -6.52 6.24
C GLY A 422 -4.65 -6.31 7.27
N VAL A 423 -5.73 -5.63 6.88
CA VAL A 423 -6.82 -5.29 7.81
C VAL A 423 -7.99 -6.28 7.65
N GLY A 424 -8.31 -6.97 8.75
CA GLY A 424 -9.38 -7.95 8.88
C GLY A 424 -10.70 -7.37 9.38
N GLY A 425 -11.68 -8.25 9.62
CA GLY A 425 -13.07 -7.86 9.80
C GLY A 425 -13.78 -8.40 11.05
N THR A 426 -14.47 -7.51 11.75
CA THR A 426 -15.27 -7.80 12.96
C THR A 426 -16.67 -7.19 12.88
N ASN A 427 -17.59 -7.67 13.74
CA ASN A 427 -18.82 -6.97 14.11
C ASN A 427 -18.65 -6.27 15.47
N LEU A 428 -19.54 -5.34 15.83
CA LEU A 428 -19.52 -4.61 17.10
C LEU A 428 -20.84 -4.76 17.87
N GLY A 429 -20.73 -5.07 19.16
CA GLY A 429 -21.76 -4.82 20.16
C GLY A 429 -21.32 -3.67 21.06
N LEU A 430 -22.12 -2.61 21.13
CA LEU A 430 -21.78 -1.34 21.80
C LEU A 430 -22.71 -1.01 22.97
N THR A 431 -22.14 -0.42 24.02
CA THR A 431 -22.90 0.27 25.09
C THR A 431 -23.66 1.48 24.53
N PRO A 432 -24.65 2.04 25.27
CA PRO A 432 -25.24 3.35 24.94
C PRO A 432 -24.21 4.50 24.83
N GLY A 433 -23.05 4.37 25.48
CA GLY A 433 -21.91 5.28 25.34
C GLY A 433 -20.97 4.98 24.16
N ASN A 434 -21.36 4.09 23.24
CA ASN A 434 -20.59 3.63 22.07
C ASN A 434 -19.25 2.94 22.37
N GLN A 435 -19.00 2.54 23.62
CA GLN A 435 -17.87 1.67 24.01
C GLN A 435 -18.14 0.20 23.63
N ILE A 436 -17.11 -0.53 23.23
CA ILE A 436 -17.19 -1.95 22.83
C ILE A 436 -17.58 -2.84 24.03
N VAL A 437 -18.45 -3.83 23.79
CA VAL A 437 -18.89 -4.86 24.74
C VAL A 437 -18.63 -6.27 24.18
N THR A 438 -18.83 -6.45 22.88
CA THR A 438 -18.52 -7.70 22.17
C THR A 438 -17.96 -7.37 20.80
N GLN A 439 -16.89 -8.06 20.40
CA GLN A 439 -16.31 -7.94 19.06
C GLN A 439 -15.99 -9.34 18.52
N PRO A 440 -16.92 -10.01 17.83
CA PRO A 440 -16.65 -11.27 17.13
C PRO A 440 -16.03 -11.02 15.75
N VAL A 441 -15.35 -12.02 15.21
CA VAL A 441 -15.01 -12.12 13.78
C VAL A 441 -16.28 -11.96 12.93
N TRP A 442 -16.19 -11.20 11.84
CA TRP A 442 -17.27 -11.08 10.87
C TRP A 442 -17.40 -12.36 10.04
N ASN A 443 -18.59 -12.99 10.07
CA ASN A 443 -18.99 -14.07 9.16
C ASN A 443 -20.52 -14.24 9.17
N ASP A 444 -21.22 -13.72 8.15
CA ASP A 444 -22.69 -13.72 8.08
C ASP A 444 -23.31 -15.02 7.53
N ALA A 445 -22.50 -16.03 7.22
CA ALA A 445 -23.03 -17.27 6.66
C ALA A 445 -23.88 -18.04 7.70
N PRO A 446 -24.98 -18.70 7.30
CA PRO A 446 -25.45 -18.91 5.92
C PRO A 446 -26.30 -17.77 5.34
N LEU A 447 -26.56 -16.69 6.09
CA LEU A 447 -27.50 -15.64 5.67
C LEU A 447 -26.94 -14.84 4.48
N GLN A 448 -25.65 -14.53 4.51
CA GLN A 448 -24.91 -13.95 3.39
C GLN A 448 -23.50 -14.56 3.37
N LEU A 449 -23.01 -14.89 2.18
CA LEU A 449 -21.64 -15.40 2.02
C LEU A 449 -20.67 -14.22 2.03
N GLY A 450 -20.41 -13.70 3.23
CA GLY A 450 -19.47 -12.63 3.51
C GLY A 450 -18.81 -12.85 4.88
N ALA A 451 -17.49 -12.79 4.93
CA ALA A 451 -16.69 -12.98 6.14
C ALA A 451 -15.32 -12.30 6.03
N GLY A 452 -14.76 -11.85 7.15
CA GLY A 452 -13.47 -11.15 7.18
C GLY A 452 -12.31 -12.05 6.73
N GLY A 453 -11.52 -11.60 5.76
CA GLY A 453 -10.42 -12.35 5.18
C GLY A 453 -9.31 -12.70 6.17
N GLY A 454 -8.80 -13.93 6.10
CA GLY A 454 -7.76 -14.41 7.00
C GLY A 454 -7.25 -15.80 6.64
N GLY A 455 -6.12 -16.20 7.21
CA GLY A 455 -5.46 -17.48 6.95
C GLY A 455 -3.99 -17.36 6.53
N LEU A 456 -3.42 -18.50 6.13
CA LEU A 456 -2.03 -18.61 5.72
C LEU A 456 -1.84 -18.26 4.23
N SER A 457 -0.94 -17.31 3.97
CA SER A 457 -0.46 -16.90 2.66
C SER A 457 0.55 -17.89 2.06
N VAL A 458 0.64 -17.97 0.73
CA VAL A 458 1.72 -18.70 0.03
C VAL A 458 3.09 -18.03 0.20
N LEU A 459 3.14 -16.78 0.67
CA LEU A 459 4.38 -16.06 0.98
C LEU A 459 4.97 -16.54 2.30
N ARG A 460 6.31 -16.54 2.36
CA ARG A 460 7.12 -16.87 3.56
C ARG A 460 6.74 -16.01 4.77
N ARG A 461 6.88 -16.52 6.00
CA ARG A 461 6.67 -15.77 7.25
C ARG A 461 7.65 -14.58 7.39
N PRO A 462 7.19 -13.32 7.53
CA PRO A 462 8.05 -12.17 7.81
C PRO A 462 8.68 -12.25 9.20
N SER A 463 9.81 -11.54 9.41
CA SER A 463 10.58 -11.63 10.67
C SER A 463 9.81 -11.17 11.91
N TYR A 464 8.88 -10.23 11.77
CA TYR A 464 8.07 -9.71 12.88
C TYR A 464 7.01 -10.72 13.38
N GLN A 465 6.54 -11.64 12.52
CA GLN A 465 5.56 -12.66 12.89
C GLN A 465 6.15 -13.85 13.66
N LYS A 466 7.48 -14.03 13.67
CA LYS A 466 8.17 -15.22 14.20
C LYS A 466 7.89 -15.57 15.66
N ALA A 467 7.45 -14.60 16.46
CA ALA A 467 7.11 -14.81 17.86
C ALA A 467 5.74 -15.46 18.08
N VAL A 468 4.83 -15.41 17.09
CA VAL A 468 3.43 -15.88 17.23
C VAL A 468 3.01 -16.84 16.11
N VAL A 469 3.22 -16.49 14.84
CA VAL A 469 2.96 -17.42 13.73
C VAL A 469 4.06 -18.47 13.73
N HIS A 470 3.71 -19.74 13.95
CA HIS A 470 4.69 -20.83 14.07
C HIS A 470 5.01 -21.54 12.74
N THR A 471 4.14 -21.46 11.73
CA THR A 471 4.38 -21.95 10.36
C THR A 471 5.44 -21.10 9.64
N ASP A 472 6.01 -21.59 8.53
CA ASP A 472 6.93 -20.79 7.69
C ASP A 472 6.23 -19.86 6.69
N HIS A 473 4.93 -19.62 6.88
CA HIS A 473 4.07 -18.81 6.02
C HIS A 473 3.62 -17.51 6.71
N ARG A 474 3.32 -16.46 5.93
CA ARG A 474 2.74 -15.21 6.45
C ARG A 474 1.28 -15.47 6.80
N SER A 475 0.85 -15.15 8.02
CA SER A 475 -0.59 -15.21 8.36
C SER A 475 -1.25 -13.84 8.17
N VAL A 476 -2.52 -13.78 7.79
CA VAL A 476 -3.36 -12.57 7.77
C VAL A 476 -4.65 -12.80 8.57
N PRO A 477 -5.30 -11.75 9.08
CA PRO A 477 -4.91 -10.34 9.04
C PRO A 477 -3.75 -10.02 10.02
N ASP A 478 -3.30 -8.77 10.04
CA ASP A 478 -2.40 -8.26 11.10
C ASP A 478 -3.21 -7.71 12.28
N VAL A 479 -4.28 -6.98 11.97
CA VAL A 479 -5.28 -6.39 12.89
C VAL A 479 -6.62 -6.32 12.17
N SER A 480 -7.73 -6.14 12.90
CA SER A 480 -9.06 -6.03 12.32
C SER A 480 -9.80 -4.76 12.78
N MET A 481 -10.77 -4.31 11.99
CA MET A 481 -11.71 -3.23 12.38
C MET A 481 -13.15 -3.68 12.10
N LEU A 482 -14.12 -2.76 12.11
CA LEU A 482 -15.51 -3.08 11.75
C LEU A 482 -15.55 -3.38 10.25
N ALA A 483 -16.10 -4.53 9.88
CA ALA A 483 -16.28 -4.95 8.49
C ALA A 483 -17.63 -5.63 8.25
N ASP A 484 -18.27 -6.10 9.33
CA ASP A 484 -19.54 -6.80 9.23
C ASP A 484 -20.61 -5.93 8.56
N VAL A 485 -21.22 -6.46 7.49
CA VAL A 485 -22.22 -5.75 6.71
C VAL A 485 -23.45 -5.40 7.52
N ALA A 486 -23.74 -6.15 8.60
CA ALA A 486 -24.96 -6.07 9.36
C ALA A 486 -24.69 -6.00 10.87
N PRO A 487 -24.62 -4.78 11.43
CA PRO A 487 -25.34 -3.61 10.95
C PRO A 487 -24.55 -2.69 10.01
N GLY A 488 -23.25 -2.92 9.76
CA GLY A 488 -22.48 -2.15 8.77
C GLY A 488 -22.30 -0.67 9.06
N TYR A 489 -21.76 0.02 8.06
CA TYR A 489 -21.54 1.47 8.01
C TYR A 489 -22.69 2.14 7.26
N VAL A 490 -23.17 3.27 7.78
CA VAL A 490 -24.08 4.16 7.04
C VAL A 490 -23.26 5.03 6.09
N ILE A 491 -23.55 4.97 4.79
CA ILE A 491 -22.95 5.82 3.75
C ILE A 491 -24.04 6.51 2.90
N TYR A 492 -23.65 7.54 2.14
CA TYR A 492 -24.49 8.18 1.14
C TYR A 492 -23.96 7.87 -0.27
N CYS A 493 -24.64 7.02 -1.02
CA CYS A 493 -24.24 6.64 -2.38
C CYS A 493 -25.40 6.71 -3.38
N SER A 494 -25.26 7.56 -4.41
CA SER A 494 -26.25 7.72 -5.49
C SER A 494 -25.87 7.04 -6.81
N ALA A 495 -24.89 6.12 -6.78
CA ALA A 495 -24.46 5.31 -7.93
C ALA A 495 -25.62 4.47 -8.49
N LYS A 496 -25.97 4.65 -9.77
CA LYS A 496 -27.10 3.94 -10.41
C LYS A 496 -26.65 2.65 -11.08
N GLY A 497 -27.38 1.56 -10.82
CA GLY A 497 -26.99 0.21 -11.21
C GLY A 497 -26.08 -0.49 -10.20
N ASP A 498 -25.79 0.20 -9.09
CA ASP A 498 -25.01 -0.27 -7.95
C ASP A 498 -25.80 0.08 -6.67
N CYS A 499 -25.34 1.02 -5.84
CA CYS A 499 -26.04 1.53 -4.64
C CYS A 499 -27.54 1.86 -4.85
N ILE A 500 -27.91 2.40 -6.01
CA ILE A 500 -29.29 2.69 -6.43
C ILE A 500 -29.73 1.69 -7.50
N ASN A 501 -30.64 0.80 -7.14
CA ASN A 501 -31.13 -0.30 -7.97
C ASN A 501 -32.61 -0.64 -7.66
N SER A 502 -33.13 -1.79 -8.11
CA SER A 502 -34.53 -2.19 -7.89
C SER A 502 -34.88 -2.58 -6.45
N HIS A 503 -33.88 -2.86 -5.62
CA HIS A 503 -33.99 -3.19 -4.19
C HIS A 503 -33.68 -1.97 -3.32
N HIS A 504 -32.83 -1.06 -3.82
CA HIS A 504 -32.37 0.14 -3.11
C HIS A 504 -32.74 1.43 -3.85
N SER A 505 -33.81 2.10 -3.39
CA SER A 505 -34.23 3.41 -3.90
C SER A 505 -33.77 4.60 -3.05
N SER A 506 -33.11 4.34 -1.92
CA SER A 506 -32.55 5.35 -1.01
C SER A 506 -31.05 5.51 -1.27
N PRO A 507 -30.50 6.74 -1.36
CA PRO A 507 -29.05 6.95 -1.39
C PRO A 507 -28.40 6.80 -0.02
N TRP A 508 -29.17 6.89 1.08
CA TRP A 508 -28.71 6.39 2.37
C TRP A 508 -28.80 4.87 2.33
N VAL A 509 -27.64 4.23 2.28
CA VAL A 509 -27.47 2.77 2.21
C VAL A 509 -26.54 2.32 3.33
N THR A 510 -26.49 1.02 3.55
CA THR A 510 -25.72 0.40 4.61
C THR A 510 -24.87 -0.71 4.01
N VAL A 511 -23.57 -0.71 4.33
CA VAL A 511 -22.56 -1.53 3.66
C VAL A 511 -21.52 -2.04 4.67
N GLY A 512 -20.74 -3.05 4.28
CA GLY A 512 -19.59 -3.52 5.04
C GLY A 512 -18.45 -3.90 4.11
N GLY A 513 -17.77 -4.98 4.45
CA GLY A 513 -16.52 -5.38 3.83
C GLY A 513 -15.31 -4.94 4.65
N THR A 514 -14.23 -5.70 4.55
CA THR A 514 -12.90 -5.32 5.05
C THR A 514 -12.37 -4.09 4.30
N SER A 515 -12.93 -3.77 3.13
CA SER A 515 -12.79 -2.47 2.48
C SER A 515 -13.20 -1.32 3.40
N ALA A 516 -14.23 -1.42 4.26
CA ALA A 516 -14.53 -0.38 5.24
C ALA A 516 -13.52 -0.29 6.40
N SER A 517 -12.84 -1.40 6.71
CA SER A 517 -11.87 -1.50 7.81
C SER A 517 -10.52 -0.83 7.50
N SER A 518 -10.03 -0.97 6.27
CA SER A 518 -8.76 -0.37 5.81
C SER A 518 -8.69 1.16 5.89
N PRO A 519 -9.61 1.96 5.29
CA PRO A 519 -9.62 3.43 5.31
C PRO A 519 -9.90 4.00 6.71
N LEU A 520 -10.70 3.29 7.52
CA LEU A 520 -10.92 3.67 8.92
C LEU A 520 -9.58 3.70 9.65
N LEU A 521 -8.85 2.58 9.64
CA LEU A 521 -7.52 2.52 10.26
C LEU A 521 -6.51 3.44 9.55
N ALA A 522 -6.58 3.61 8.23
CA ALA A 522 -5.71 4.56 7.52
C ALA A 522 -5.88 6.01 8.03
N GLY A 523 -7.12 6.45 8.26
CA GLY A 523 -7.42 7.72 8.90
C GLY A 523 -6.91 7.79 10.34
N GLY A 524 -7.10 6.71 11.12
CA GLY A 524 -6.54 6.60 12.48
C GLY A 524 -5.03 6.73 12.54
N LEU A 525 -4.30 6.04 11.66
CA LEU A 525 -2.84 6.12 11.58
C LEU A 525 -2.37 7.48 11.06
N ALA A 526 -3.12 8.17 10.21
CA ALA A 526 -2.83 9.57 9.85
C ALA A 526 -3.00 10.54 11.04
N LEU A 527 -3.90 10.27 12.00
CA LEU A 527 -3.94 11.00 13.28
C LEU A 527 -2.71 10.68 14.15
N VAL A 528 -2.21 9.44 14.12
CA VAL A 528 -1.02 9.03 14.87
C VAL A 528 0.26 9.63 14.29
N ASP A 529 0.46 9.61 12.97
CA ASP A 529 1.59 10.28 12.30
C ASP A 529 1.61 11.79 12.60
N GLN A 530 0.44 12.44 12.60
CA GLN A 530 0.32 13.84 13.01
C GLN A 530 0.73 14.05 14.48
N TYR A 531 0.30 13.17 15.39
CA TYR A 531 0.63 13.20 16.81
C TYR A 531 2.15 13.04 17.02
N LEU A 532 2.76 12.01 16.42
CA LEU A 532 4.19 11.75 16.44
C LEU A 532 4.99 12.96 15.94
N ARG A 533 4.60 13.52 14.79
CA ARG A 533 5.24 14.70 14.18
C ARG A 533 5.12 15.94 15.07
N PHE A 534 3.97 16.17 15.73
CA PHE A 534 3.81 17.26 16.70
C PHE A 534 4.72 17.09 17.93
N HIS A 535 4.90 15.85 18.39
CA HIS A 535 5.82 15.51 19.49
C HIS A 535 7.30 15.45 19.07
N GLY A 536 7.63 15.70 17.80
CA GLY A 536 9.01 15.74 17.30
C GLY A 536 9.61 14.37 17.02
N LEU A 537 8.77 13.37 16.72
CA LEU A 537 9.10 11.98 16.41
C LEU A 537 8.87 11.69 14.91
N GLN A 538 9.52 10.66 14.39
CA GLN A 538 9.25 10.14 13.05
C GLN A 538 7.85 9.52 12.97
N GLY A 539 7.29 9.45 11.76
CA GLY A 539 6.08 8.69 11.47
C GLY A 539 6.30 7.18 11.46
N LEU A 540 5.20 6.43 11.50
CA LEU A 540 5.13 4.98 11.68
C LEU A 540 5.79 4.19 10.55
N GLY A 541 5.59 4.61 9.29
CA GLY A 541 5.94 3.79 8.13
C GLY A 541 5.23 2.42 8.17
N LEU A 542 5.95 1.33 7.91
CA LEU A 542 5.37 0.00 8.06
C LEU A 542 5.02 -0.28 9.54
N ALA A 543 3.73 -0.24 9.88
CA ALA A 543 3.24 -0.43 11.24
C ALA A 543 3.44 -1.85 11.79
N ASN A 544 3.58 -2.87 10.94
CA ASN A 544 3.59 -4.28 11.36
C ASN A 544 4.66 -4.60 12.43
N PRO A 545 5.97 -4.32 12.25
CA PRO A 545 6.96 -4.54 13.30
C PRO A 545 6.63 -3.89 14.67
N LEU A 546 5.93 -2.76 14.69
CA LEU A 546 5.46 -2.13 15.92
C LEU A 546 4.25 -2.90 16.50
N LEU A 547 3.25 -3.21 15.69
CA LEU A 547 2.04 -3.95 16.11
C LEU A 547 2.40 -5.31 16.73
N TYR A 548 3.24 -6.11 16.07
CA TYR A 548 3.68 -7.40 16.64
C TYR A 548 4.56 -7.24 17.88
N ALA A 549 5.33 -6.14 18.00
CA ALA A 549 6.09 -5.83 19.21
C ALA A 549 5.21 -5.34 20.39
N ILE A 550 4.02 -4.79 20.11
CA ILE A 550 3.00 -4.44 21.11
C ILE A 550 2.26 -5.70 21.55
N GLY A 551 1.71 -6.47 20.61
CA GLY A 551 0.92 -7.68 20.88
C GLY A 551 1.70 -8.78 21.63
N THR A 552 3.01 -8.91 21.38
CA THR A 552 3.88 -9.83 22.13
C THR A 552 4.36 -9.29 23.49
N SER A 553 3.84 -8.15 23.92
CA SER A 553 4.23 -7.46 25.16
C SER A 553 3.04 -7.26 26.11
N LYS A 554 3.33 -6.78 27.32
CA LYS A 554 2.28 -6.43 28.30
C LYS A 554 1.39 -5.26 27.87
N LEU A 555 1.82 -4.47 26.88
CA LEU A 555 1.05 -3.34 26.33
C LEU A 555 -0.09 -3.81 25.42
N ALA A 556 -0.16 -5.11 25.08
CA ALA A 556 -1.24 -5.65 24.25
C ALA A 556 -2.62 -5.29 24.82
N SER A 557 -2.88 -5.56 26.10
CA SER A 557 -4.15 -5.24 26.77
C SER A 557 -4.39 -3.75 27.05
N GLU A 558 -3.44 -2.88 26.70
CA GLU A 558 -3.60 -1.41 26.76
C GLU A 558 -3.92 -0.82 25.38
N VAL A 559 -3.68 -1.55 24.29
CA VAL A 559 -3.69 -1.04 22.91
C VAL A 559 -4.57 -1.85 21.96
N LEU A 560 -4.87 -3.11 22.30
CA LEU A 560 -5.55 -4.08 21.45
C LEU A 560 -6.78 -4.65 22.16
N TYR A 561 -7.92 -4.65 21.46
CA TYR A 561 -9.11 -5.40 21.84
C TYR A 561 -9.03 -6.80 21.22
N ASP A 562 -8.60 -7.77 22.03
CA ASP A 562 -8.45 -9.19 21.67
C ASP A 562 -9.79 -9.81 21.24
N VAL A 563 -9.85 -10.34 20.01
CA VAL A 563 -11.07 -10.84 19.37
C VAL A 563 -11.13 -12.36 19.53
N THR A 564 -11.75 -12.82 20.62
CA THR A 564 -11.66 -14.22 21.04
C THR A 564 -12.88 -15.08 20.65
N THR A 565 -13.74 -14.62 19.72
CA THR A 565 -14.97 -15.33 19.33
C THR A 565 -15.30 -15.17 17.84
N GLY A 566 -15.90 -16.22 17.25
CA GLY A 566 -16.24 -16.27 15.83
C GLY A 566 -15.23 -17.07 15.00
N ASN A 567 -15.49 -17.14 13.69
CA ASN A 567 -14.63 -17.78 12.69
C ASN A 567 -14.94 -17.19 11.31
N ASN A 568 -14.06 -17.34 10.32
CA ASN A 568 -14.26 -16.89 8.95
C ASN A 568 -14.32 -18.05 7.91
N ASP A 569 -14.69 -19.27 8.33
CA ASP A 569 -14.84 -20.41 7.44
C ASP A 569 -16.20 -20.34 6.70
N LEU A 570 -16.16 -20.16 5.37
CA LEU A 570 -17.34 -20.20 4.50
C LEU A 570 -17.58 -21.60 3.89
N GLY A 571 -16.64 -22.54 4.04
CA GLY A 571 -16.64 -23.87 3.42
C GLY A 571 -17.95 -24.65 3.50
N PRO A 572 -18.65 -24.71 4.66
CA PRO A 572 -19.92 -25.45 4.78
C PRO A 572 -21.00 -24.97 3.81
N TYR A 573 -20.85 -23.77 3.27
CA TYR A 573 -21.82 -23.09 2.41
C TYR A 573 -21.32 -22.92 0.96
N LEU A 574 -20.08 -23.34 0.65
CA LEU A 574 -19.55 -23.34 -0.71
C LEU A 574 -20.08 -24.56 -1.51
N PRO A 575 -20.71 -24.36 -2.70
CA PRO A 575 -21.34 -25.46 -3.45
C PRO A 575 -20.39 -26.55 -3.97
N ASP A 576 -19.11 -26.24 -4.14
CA ASP A 576 -18.05 -27.14 -4.61
C ASP A 576 -17.30 -27.83 -3.46
N GLY A 577 -17.29 -27.22 -2.26
CA GLY A 577 -16.62 -27.73 -1.05
C GLY A 577 -17.29 -28.95 -0.40
N ASN A 578 -18.24 -29.60 -1.08
CA ASN A 578 -19.07 -30.69 -0.55
C ASN A 578 -19.76 -30.34 0.78
N HIS A 579 -20.04 -29.05 1.01
CA HIS A 579 -20.57 -28.51 2.26
C HIS A 579 -19.75 -28.87 3.53
N GLN A 580 -18.41 -28.95 3.39
CA GLN A 580 -17.49 -29.19 4.52
C GLN A 580 -16.72 -27.91 4.89
N PRO A 581 -16.35 -27.72 6.17
CA PRO A 581 -15.41 -26.67 6.56
C PRO A 581 -14.09 -26.76 5.79
N LEU A 582 -13.51 -25.62 5.43
CA LEU A 582 -12.14 -25.57 4.87
C LEU A 582 -11.08 -25.80 5.95
N GLY A 583 -11.44 -25.66 7.23
CA GLY A 583 -10.57 -25.91 8.37
C GLY A 583 -9.81 -24.68 8.85
N CYS A 584 -10.19 -23.48 8.39
CA CYS A 584 -9.65 -22.21 8.84
C CYS A 584 -10.73 -21.12 8.68
N CYS A 585 -10.81 -20.09 9.52
CA CYS A 585 -9.99 -19.79 10.68
C CYS A 585 -10.89 -19.37 11.85
N SER A 586 -10.55 -19.78 13.08
CA SER A 586 -11.35 -19.50 14.28
C SER A 586 -10.60 -18.55 15.22
N ALA A 587 -11.33 -17.62 15.82
CA ALA A 587 -10.77 -16.65 16.75
C ALA A 587 -10.32 -17.29 18.08
N ALA A 588 -9.24 -16.78 18.67
CA ALA A 588 -8.65 -17.30 19.91
C ALA A 588 -7.84 -16.22 20.67
N PRO A 589 -7.66 -16.31 22.00
CA PRO A 589 -6.93 -15.30 22.77
C PRO A 589 -5.50 -15.06 22.28
N GLY A 590 -5.21 -13.82 21.86
CA GLY A 590 -3.88 -13.37 21.43
C GLY A 590 -3.81 -12.99 19.95
N TYR A 591 -3.02 -13.74 19.17
CA TYR A 591 -2.97 -13.60 17.71
C TYR A 591 -3.61 -14.82 17.06
N ASP A 592 -4.56 -14.60 16.16
CA ASP A 592 -5.21 -15.66 15.37
C ASP A 592 -5.37 -15.31 13.88
N ASP A 593 -5.56 -16.35 13.06
CA ASP A 593 -5.63 -16.25 11.60
C ASP A 593 -7.01 -15.76 11.08
N ALA A 594 -7.94 -15.34 11.96
CA ALA A 594 -9.27 -14.84 11.61
C ALA A 594 -9.45 -13.34 11.95
N SER A 595 -8.75 -12.86 12.97
CA SER A 595 -8.85 -11.51 13.53
C SER A 595 -7.51 -10.78 13.64
N GLY A 596 -6.39 -11.50 13.57
CA GLY A 596 -5.05 -10.97 13.74
C GLY A 596 -4.77 -10.72 15.21
N TRP A 597 -4.30 -9.53 15.56
CA TRP A 597 -4.20 -9.06 16.95
C TRP A 597 -5.52 -8.49 17.52
N GLY A 598 -6.67 -8.78 16.90
CA GLY A 598 -7.91 -8.07 17.19
C GLY A 598 -7.88 -6.62 16.69
N SER A 599 -8.59 -5.70 17.36
CA SER A 599 -8.72 -4.29 16.92
C SER A 599 -7.92 -3.29 17.76
N ILE A 600 -7.66 -2.09 17.23
CA ILE A 600 -6.74 -1.11 17.84
C ILE A 600 -7.52 0.00 18.58
N ASP A 601 -7.11 0.28 19.82
CA ASP A 601 -7.38 1.53 20.52
C ASP A 601 -6.41 2.62 20.00
N LEU A 602 -6.93 3.59 19.24
CA LEU A 602 -6.06 4.56 18.56
C LEU A 602 -5.38 5.55 19.51
N ALA A 603 -6.00 5.91 20.63
CA ALA A 603 -5.43 6.85 21.59
C ALA A 603 -4.28 6.24 22.40
N HIS A 604 -4.40 4.98 22.80
CA HIS A 604 -3.32 4.25 23.47
C HIS A 604 -2.24 3.80 22.49
N PHE A 605 -2.60 3.40 21.26
CA PHE A 605 -1.61 3.13 20.20
C PHE A 605 -0.73 4.36 19.93
N ALA A 606 -1.33 5.56 19.82
CA ALA A 606 -0.57 6.81 19.63
C ALA A 606 0.41 7.09 20.78
N GLN A 607 0.00 6.89 22.03
CA GLN A 607 0.85 7.06 23.21
C GLN A 607 2.01 6.05 23.24
N VAL A 608 1.74 4.78 22.94
CA VAL A 608 2.75 3.72 22.89
C VAL A 608 3.72 3.93 21.72
N ALA A 609 3.24 4.34 20.55
CA ALA A 609 4.09 4.75 19.43
C ALA A 609 5.02 5.91 19.85
N ALA A 610 4.49 6.97 20.49
CA ALA A 610 5.32 8.09 20.93
C ALA A 610 6.34 7.75 22.03
N ALA A 611 6.18 6.64 22.74
CA ALA A 611 7.16 6.11 23.69
C ALA A 611 8.31 5.34 23.01
N VAL A 612 8.20 4.99 21.73
CA VAL A 612 9.14 4.09 21.04
C VAL A 612 9.71 4.65 19.73
N GLU A 613 9.02 5.57 19.07
CA GLU A 613 9.46 6.15 17.80
C GLU A 613 10.68 7.08 17.96
N PRO A 614 11.58 7.09 16.96
CA PRO A 614 12.82 7.84 17.04
C PRO A 614 12.57 9.34 16.79
N LYS A 615 13.32 10.17 17.50
CA LYS A 615 13.21 11.64 17.38
C LYS A 615 13.66 12.13 16.01
N ILE A 616 12.87 13.03 15.41
CA ILE A 616 13.26 13.81 14.22
C ILE A 616 14.62 14.46 14.49
N ALA A 617 15.53 14.38 13.52
CA ALA A 617 16.90 14.89 13.65
C ALA A 617 16.92 16.35 14.16
N ALA A 618 17.72 16.64 15.18
CA ALA A 618 17.88 18.00 15.65
C ALA A 618 18.73 18.79 14.64
N VAL A 619 18.15 19.89 14.14
CA VAL A 619 18.72 20.70 13.06
C VAL A 619 19.30 22.02 13.58
N THR A 620 20.46 22.42 13.06
CA THR A 620 21.07 23.73 13.34
C THR A 620 21.56 24.42 12.06
N LEU A 621 21.57 25.76 12.08
CA LEU A 621 21.95 26.61 10.95
C LEU A 621 23.09 27.56 11.34
N SER A 622 24.13 27.58 10.52
CA SER A 622 25.16 28.62 10.47
C SER A 622 25.28 29.18 9.06
N LEU A 623 25.71 30.44 8.94
CA LEU A 623 25.94 31.10 7.65
C LEU A 623 27.44 31.35 7.47
N PRO A 624 28.05 30.90 6.36
CA PRO A 624 29.41 31.31 6.00
C PRO A 624 29.55 32.84 5.99
N SER A 625 30.71 33.34 6.44
CA SER A 625 31.04 34.77 6.43
C SER A 625 31.42 35.25 5.02
N GLY A 626 31.47 36.57 4.81
CA GLY A 626 32.00 37.18 3.59
C GLY A 626 31.24 36.89 2.28
N GLN A 627 30.00 36.39 2.35
CA GLN A 627 29.21 36.04 1.16
C GLN A 627 28.97 37.26 0.26
N ARG A 628 29.00 37.04 -1.06
CA ARG A 628 28.60 38.00 -2.10
C ARG A 628 27.48 37.40 -2.97
N PRO A 629 26.22 37.36 -2.50
CA PRO A 629 25.22 36.46 -3.07
C PRO A 629 24.80 36.81 -4.50
N VAL A 630 24.76 38.10 -4.85
CA VAL A 630 24.38 38.58 -6.19
C VAL A 630 25.49 38.39 -7.23
N ALA A 631 26.75 38.39 -6.78
CA ALA A 631 27.92 38.08 -7.63
C ALA A 631 28.13 36.57 -7.83
N ARG A 632 27.84 35.75 -6.80
CA ARG A 632 27.93 34.28 -6.87
C ARG A 632 26.65 33.59 -7.35
N ASN A 633 25.61 34.35 -7.69
CA ASN A 633 24.28 33.87 -8.09
C ASN A 633 23.54 32.99 -7.05
N GLN A 634 24.01 32.93 -5.80
CA GLN A 634 23.45 32.07 -4.74
C GLN A 634 23.82 32.57 -3.34
N LEU A 635 22.98 32.27 -2.35
CA LEU A 635 23.34 32.26 -0.92
C LEU A 635 23.98 30.92 -0.53
N ALA A 636 24.70 30.90 0.57
CA ALA A 636 25.22 29.68 1.20
C ALA A 636 24.74 29.56 2.66
N ALA A 637 24.36 28.36 3.06
CA ALA A 637 23.83 28.03 4.38
C ALA A 637 24.39 26.68 4.84
N THR A 638 25.08 26.61 5.97
CA THR A 638 25.55 25.35 6.53
C THR A 638 24.51 24.82 7.51
N VAL A 639 23.79 23.79 7.08
CA VAL A 639 22.79 23.08 7.88
C VAL A 639 23.42 21.81 8.45
N SER A 640 23.10 21.49 9.71
CA SER A 640 23.68 20.36 10.44
C SER A 640 22.59 19.53 11.13
N CYS A 641 22.72 18.20 11.11
CA CYS A 641 21.78 17.25 11.69
C CYS A 641 22.44 16.38 12.77
N SER A 642 21.68 16.02 13.81
CA SER A 642 22.16 15.19 14.93
C SER A 642 22.28 13.69 14.62
N ARG A 643 21.57 13.19 13.60
CA ARG A 643 21.59 11.81 13.07
C ARG A 643 21.44 11.85 11.54
N GLY A 644 21.07 10.74 10.88
CA GLY A 644 20.59 10.80 9.49
C GLY A 644 19.43 11.79 9.32
N CYS A 645 19.35 12.45 8.18
CA CYS A 645 18.28 13.41 7.87
C CYS A 645 18.19 13.71 6.36
N LEU A 646 17.00 14.01 5.88
CA LEU A 646 16.81 14.82 4.68
C LEU A 646 16.73 16.28 5.11
N MET A 647 17.60 17.14 4.58
CA MET A 647 17.64 18.56 4.95
C MET A 647 17.68 19.50 3.76
N THR A 648 17.13 20.70 3.94
CA THR A 648 17.23 21.81 2.99
C THR A 648 17.50 23.13 3.71
N ALA A 649 17.63 24.21 2.95
CA ALA A 649 17.68 25.57 3.45
C ALA A 649 16.83 26.49 2.57
N VAL A 650 16.01 27.34 3.21
CA VAL A 650 15.13 28.30 2.55
C VAL A 650 15.54 29.71 2.94
N ALA A 651 15.55 30.63 1.98
CA ALA A 651 15.84 32.04 2.20
C ALA A 651 14.64 32.92 1.83
N GLU A 652 14.00 33.55 2.83
CA GLU A 652 13.05 34.62 2.59
C GLU A 652 13.80 35.94 2.33
N VAL A 653 13.71 36.47 1.12
CA VAL A 653 14.46 37.66 0.70
C VAL A 653 13.55 38.87 0.58
N GLN A 654 13.87 39.92 1.33
CA GLN A 654 13.17 41.19 1.39
C GLN A 654 14.00 42.32 0.77
N ILE A 655 13.34 43.25 0.06
CA ILE A 655 13.97 44.37 -0.65
C ILE A 655 13.30 45.68 -0.23
N GLY A 656 13.97 46.47 0.62
CA GLY A 656 13.35 47.54 1.40
C GLY A 656 12.15 47.00 2.20
N ASN A 657 11.07 47.78 2.27
CA ASN A 657 9.85 47.41 2.99
C ASN A 657 8.88 46.56 2.14
N GLY A 658 9.31 46.00 1.00
CA GLY A 658 8.46 45.18 0.14
C GLY A 658 8.13 43.81 0.76
N LYS A 659 7.10 43.12 0.21
CA LYS A 659 6.79 41.73 0.57
C LYS A 659 8.00 40.81 0.26
N PRO A 660 8.44 39.95 1.20
CA PRO A 660 9.47 38.96 0.93
C PRO A 660 9.12 37.99 -0.19
N PHE A 661 10.12 37.31 -0.73
CA PHE A 661 9.95 36.14 -1.60
C PHE A 661 10.86 35.01 -1.13
N ALA A 662 10.33 33.77 -1.13
CA ALA A 662 11.13 32.60 -0.83
C ALA A 662 12.12 32.29 -1.97
N VAL A 663 13.23 31.65 -1.59
CA VAL A 663 14.19 31.01 -2.48
C VAL A 663 14.59 29.70 -1.80
N ASP A 664 14.19 28.60 -2.40
CA ASP A 664 14.35 27.26 -1.82
C ASP A 664 15.63 26.61 -2.39
N ALA A 665 16.25 25.73 -1.61
CA ALA A 665 17.35 24.90 -2.06
C ALA A 665 16.92 23.44 -2.32
N ASN A 666 17.75 22.72 -3.06
CA ASN A 666 17.64 21.27 -3.18
C ASN A 666 17.72 20.62 -1.79
N VAL A 667 16.86 19.63 -1.55
CA VAL A 667 17.00 18.71 -0.42
C VAL A 667 18.26 17.87 -0.58
N TYR A 668 18.95 17.58 0.52
CA TYR A 668 20.08 16.66 0.57
C TYR A 668 19.92 15.67 1.72
N LEU A 669 20.13 14.39 1.42
CA LEU A 669 20.26 13.34 2.42
C LEU A 669 21.66 13.38 3.07
N LEU A 670 21.69 13.29 4.40
CA LEU A 670 22.81 12.76 5.18
C LEU A 670 22.37 11.43 5.80
N ARG A 671 23.21 10.39 5.66
CA ARG A 671 23.00 9.07 6.28
C ARG A 671 23.62 8.91 7.66
N ASN A 672 24.16 9.99 8.21
CA ASN A 672 24.91 10.03 9.45
C ASN A 672 24.82 11.44 10.03
N ARG A 673 25.06 11.58 11.34
CA ARG A 673 25.28 12.89 11.99
C ARG A 673 26.35 13.68 11.22
N GLY A 674 26.03 14.91 10.84
CA GLY A 674 26.93 15.70 10.00
C GLY A 674 26.38 17.08 9.66
N HIS A 675 27.01 17.73 8.68
CA HIS A 675 26.59 19.03 8.16
C HIS A 675 26.88 19.16 6.67
N LYS A 676 26.20 20.09 5.99
CA LYS A 676 26.44 20.42 4.59
C LYS A 676 26.22 21.90 4.33
N THR A 677 27.14 22.53 3.60
CA THR A 677 26.92 23.87 3.05
C THR A 677 26.04 23.76 1.81
N ILE A 678 24.77 24.11 1.98
CA ILE A 678 23.72 24.14 0.96
C ILE A 678 23.81 25.47 0.20
N ALA A 679 23.74 25.38 -1.13
CA ALA A 679 23.67 26.53 -2.03
C ALA A 679 22.21 26.84 -2.37
N ILE A 680 21.71 27.99 -1.90
CA ILE A 680 20.35 28.49 -2.18
C ILE A 680 20.46 29.37 -3.44
N LYS A 681 20.15 28.80 -4.60
CA LYS A 681 20.42 29.42 -5.91
C LYS A 681 19.32 30.38 -6.32
N PHE A 682 19.69 31.59 -6.75
CA PHE A 682 18.74 32.54 -7.29
C PHE A 682 18.48 32.26 -8.78
N SER A 683 17.21 32.26 -9.18
CA SER A 683 16.83 32.33 -10.60
C SER A 683 17.27 33.66 -11.24
N THR A 684 17.43 33.68 -12.56
CA THR A 684 17.77 34.90 -13.33
C THR A 684 16.80 36.06 -13.05
N ARG A 685 15.51 35.76 -12.86
CA ARG A 685 14.48 36.76 -12.51
C ARG A 685 14.71 37.36 -11.12
N GLN A 686 15.04 36.54 -10.12
CA GLN A 686 15.39 37.01 -8.77
C GLN A 686 16.70 37.81 -8.80
N LEU A 687 17.73 37.35 -9.52
CA LEU A 687 19.01 38.07 -9.66
C LEU A 687 18.86 39.45 -10.27
N ASN A 688 18.07 39.59 -11.34
CA ASN A 688 17.84 40.88 -11.97
C ASN A 688 17.08 41.84 -11.03
N ARG A 689 16.09 41.32 -10.27
CA ARG A 689 15.39 42.08 -9.22
C ARG A 689 16.32 42.52 -8.08
N LEU A 690 17.28 41.69 -7.68
CA LEU A 690 18.29 42.02 -6.67
C LEU A 690 19.31 43.06 -7.18
N ARG A 691 19.81 42.90 -8.41
CA ARG A 691 20.74 43.84 -9.06
C ARG A 691 20.12 45.24 -9.20
N ALA A 692 18.89 45.31 -9.72
CA ALA A 692 18.16 46.57 -9.87
C ALA A 692 17.93 47.27 -8.52
N ALA A 693 17.70 46.52 -7.45
CA ALA A 693 17.55 47.07 -6.11
C ALA A 693 18.87 47.61 -5.53
N LEU A 694 19.99 46.90 -5.74
CA LEU A 694 21.33 47.37 -5.34
C LEU A 694 21.73 48.65 -6.09
N SER A 695 21.48 48.74 -7.40
CA SER A 695 21.71 49.97 -8.17
C SER A 695 20.80 51.15 -7.78
N GLN A 696 19.71 50.87 -7.05
CA GLN A 696 18.83 51.87 -6.44
C GLN A 696 19.19 52.17 -4.97
N ASN A 697 20.35 51.69 -4.48
CA ASN A 697 20.78 51.77 -3.07
C ASN A 697 19.75 51.23 -2.05
N ARG A 698 18.85 50.34 -2.48
CA ARG A 698 17.82 49.76 -1.61
C ARG A 698 18.45 48.69 -0.70
N SER A 699 18.07 48.71 0.57
CA SER A 699 18.45 47.65 1.51
C SER A 699 17.89 46.30 1.07
N ILE A 700 18.69 45.25 1.21
CA ILE A 700 18.28 43.87 0.95
C ILE A 700 18.67 43.02 2.15
N ALA A 701 17.72 42.21 2.64
CA ALA A 701 17.96 41.24 3.70
C ALA A 701 17.39 39.88 3.30
N ALA A 702 18.13 38.82 3.59
CA ALA A 702 17.62 37.46 3.56
C ALA A 702 17.47 36.95 5.00
N THR A 703 16.34 36.33 5.32
CA THR A 703 16.19 35.49 6.53
C THR A 703 16.29 34.05 6.07
N ILE A 704 17.35 33.35 6.49
CA ILE A 704 17.60 31.96 6.12
C ILE A 704 17.18 31.04 7.26
N VAL A 705 16.49 29.95 6.95
CA VAL A 705 16.24 28.81 7.85
C VAL A 705 16.89 27.54 7.30
N GLY A 706 17.36 26.68 8.19
CA GLY A 706 17.68 25.28 7.88
C GLY A 706 16.51 24.40 8.27
N GLU A 707 16.26 23.34 7.51
CA GLU A 707 15.09 22.49 7.68
C GLU A 707 15.46 21.01 7.58
N VAL A 708 14.73 20.17 8.30
CA VAL A 708 14.60 18.73 8.08
C VAL A 708 13.22 18.48 7.47
N VAL A 709 13.18 17.62 6.46
CA VAL A 709 11.96 17.25 5.74
C VAL A 709 11.77 15.73 5.76
N ASP A 710 10.53 15.29 5.58
CA ASP A 710 10.21 13.87 5.39
C ASP A 710 10.53 13.42 3.93
N PRO A 711 10.43 12.11 3.61
CA PRO A 711 10.57 11.60 2.24
C PRO A 711 9.52 12.09 1.23
N ALA A 712 8.42 12.72 1.68
CA ALA A 712 7.38 13.32 0.85
C ALA A 712 7.66 14.79 0.50
N GLY A 713 8.48 15.49 1.30
CA GLY A 713 8.82 16.90 1.19
C GLY A 713 8.12 17.84 2.21
N ASN A 714 7.42 17.31 3.21
CA ASN A 714 6.88 18.11 4.32
C ASN A 714 8.00 18.52 5.29
N VAL A 715 7.90 19.70 5.91
CA VAL A 715 8.88 20.16 6.91
C VAL A 715 8.58 19.53 8.28
N GLU A 716 9.45 18.62 8.71
CA GLU A 716 9.41 18.02 10.04
C GLU A 716 9.98 18.96 11.12
N ARG A 717 11.04 19.71 10.78
CA ARG A 717 11.74 20.58 11.73
C ARG A 717 12.40 21.77 11.05
N ARG A 718 12.34 22.94 11.69
CA ARG A 718 12.90 24.21 11.17
C ARG A 718 13.76 24.90 12.23
N THR A 719 14.87 25.53 11.83
CA THR A 719 15.69 26.36 12.73
C THR A 719 15.09 27.74 12.94
N LEU A 720 15.49 28.44 14.00
CA LEU A 720 15.35 29.89 14.07
C LEU A 720 16.03 30.56 12.85
N GLY A 721 15.44 31.64 12.36
CA GLY A 721 15.94 32.38 11.20
C GLY A 721 17.25 33.11 11.48
N ARG A 722 18.23 32.99 10.58
CA ARG A 722 19.47 33.78 10.56
C ARG A 722 19.39 34.86 9.49
N ARG A 723 19.46 36.13 9.89
CA ARG A 723 19.37 37.28 8.98
C ARG A 723 20.74 37.62 8.38
N LEU A 724 20.82 37.77 7.06
CA LEU A 724 21.98 38.24 6.30
C LEU A 724 21.60 39.51 5.52
N THR A 725 22.37 40.59 5.69
CA THR A 725 22.26 41.77 4.82
C THR A 725 23.00 41.52 3.51
N ILE A 726 22.30 41.61 2.38
CA ILE A 726 22.90 41.49 1.05
C ILE A 726 23.36 42.89 0.61
N ARG A 727 24.64 43.01 0.27
CA ARG A 727 25.28 44.20 -0.30
C ARG A 727 25.78 43.89 -1.71
N ALA A 728 26.27 44.92 -2.42
CA ALA A 728 26.92 44.78 -3.73
C ALA A 728 28.19 43.91 -3.66
#